data_AF-A0A7X7KVP3-F1
#
_entry.id   AF-A0A7X7KVP3-F1
#
_cell.length_a   1.000
_cell.length_b   1.000
_cell.length_c   1.000
_cell.angle_alpha   90.00
_cell.angle_beta   90.00
_cell.angle_gamma   90.00
#
_symmetry.space_group_name_H-M   'P 1'
#
loop_
_entity.id
_entity.type
_entity.pdbx_description
1 polymer ?
#
loop_
_entity_poly.entity_id
_entity_poly.type
_entity_poly.pdbx_seq_one_letter_code
_entity_poly.pdbx_strand_id
1 'polypeptide(L)'
;MSRNPDCADPGGVMSDGAAVLDGGGGRRARIVVFIKQVPDSAALQIDPASGTLRRAGAPAVVNPFDGPAIEEGLRLRERTGGTLTVLTLGPPQAAAALRETLARGADEAVLLSDPAFAGSDTWATSLALAAAVRKLGGADVLLFGRQASDGDTAQVGPAVAAHLGLPLLAWTTGIVAVDAASITVQRQLDDGIETLQADFPCALTIGRRIHPLRLASLARHLAAQRRPILRWQAGDLGLSPEEVGLKGSPTRVDRLFAPPRTGACEFLAGSPKAIRRELFARIRRLMNVPAGGTGRAATLPDNRPGDREDDPAGRPAHAPPASLRDAVWVVAECAQGRSTMATLELLGAGRRLADALSVPLVAVLLTAGDTGDAVESLWRHGADGVLVAQAEAFTPVQETVHAQALADLAERHAPAILLVAATAIGRVLAPQVAVRLRTGLTADCTALAIDPATGNLLQTRPAFGGNLLATIITPRHRPQLATVRPQVMTPLPADRRRRGWLLRETAAPTPARVPRRLACEHGSAAAAGASLAGAALIVAGGRGIGSAEGFARLRHLAERLGGVVGASRAAVDAGWMPASAQIGQTGTTVRPRVYLAVGISGQIQHLAGVSGADCIIAVNKDAAAPIFSVARIGVVGDWRQIVQED
;
A
#
# COMPACT_ATOMS: atom_id res chain seq x y z
N MET A 1 -40.41 38.49 -30.84
CA MET A 1 -40.50 37.60 -29.65
C MET A 1 -39.08 37.28 -29.22
N SER A 2 -38.83 37.45 -27.93
CA SER A 2 -37.57 37.88 -27.33
C SER A 2 -36.46 36.82 -27.31
N ARG A 3 -35.24 37.29 -27.57
CA ARG A 3 -34.00 36.68 -27.08
C ARG A 3 -33.98 36.78 -25.56
N ASN A 4 -33.55 35.72 -24.87
CA ASN A 4 -33.05 35.84 -23.51
C ASN A 4 -31.65 35.20 -23.44
N PRO A 5 -30.59 35.96 -23.12
CA PRO A 5 -29.26 35.47 -22.79
C PRO A 5 -29.20 35.06 -21.31
N ASP A 6 -28.04 34.56 -20.86
CA ASP A 6 -27.68 34.23 -19.46
C ASP A 6 -27.88 32.78 -19.00
N CYS A 7 -26.88 31.96 -19.32
CA CYS A 7 -26.33 31.00 -18.36
C CYS A 7 -24.81 30.97 -18.55
N ALA A 8 -24.12 31.80 -17.75
CA ALA A 8 -22.69 31.73 -17.56
C ALA A 8 -22.39 30.58 -16.58
N ASP A 9 -21.65 29.58 -17.05
CA ASP A 9 -21.10 28.48 -16.27
C ASP A 9 -19.71 28.90 -15.72
N PRO A 10 -19.50 29.04 -14.39
CA PRO A 10 -18.20 29.32 -13.82
C PRO A 10 -17.53 27.98 -13.44
N GLY A 11 -16.88 27.34 -14.41
CA GLY A 11 -16.26 26.04 -14.17
C GLY A 11 -15.53 25.49 -15.38
N GLY A 12 -14.58 26.26 -15.91
CA GLY A 12 -13.71 25.83 -17.01
C GLY A 12 -12.98 24.54 -16.67
N VAL A 13 -13.56 23.42 -17.10
CA VAL A 13 -12.82 22.19 -17.37
C VAL A 13 -11.83 22.56 -18.47
N MET A 14 -10.54 22.56 -18.16
CA MET A 14 -9.50 22.75 -19.16
C MET A 14 -9.75 21.77 -20.30
N SER A 15 -10.14 22.34 -21.45
CA SER A 15 -10.47 21.64 -22.66
C SER A 15 -9.27 20.84 -23.15
N ASP A 16 -9.57 19.66 -23.67
CA ASP A 16 -8.66 18.74 -24.34
C ASP A 16 -7.70 19.48 -25.27
N GLY A 17 -6.47 19.69 -24.79
CA GLY A 17 -5.30 19.84 -25.63
C GLY A 17 -4.89 18.47 -26.14
N ALA A 18 -5.73 17.88 -27.01
CA ALA A 18 -5.32 16.75 -27.83
C ALA A 18 -4.26 17.24 -28.82
N ALA A 19 -3.00 17.32 -28.35
CA ALA A 19 -1.87 17.34 -29.26
C ALA A 19 -1.94 16.04 -30.05
N VAL A 20 -2.38 16.14 -31.30
CA VAL A 20 -2.14 15.13 -32.32
C VAL A 20 -0.62 15.04 -32.44
N LEU A 21 -0.03 14.06 -31.75
CA LEU A 21 1.38 13.78 -31.85
C LEU A 21 1.59 12.91 -33.09
N ASP A 22 2.32 13.49 -34.03
CA ASP A 22 2.68 12.93 -35.32
C ASP A 22 3.16 11.48 -35.21
N GLY A 23 2.65 10.64 -36.11
CA GLY A 23 3.05 9.25 -36.30
C GLY A 23 4.47 9.16 -36.87
N GLY A 24 5.47 9.49 -36.05
CA GLY A 24 6.88 9.37 -36.42
C GLY A 24 7.37 7.93 -36.23
N GLY A 25 7.41 7.15 -37.33
CA GLY A 25 8.34 6.03 -37.60
C GLY A 25 8.91 5.21 -36.43
N GLY A 26 8.12 4.91 -35.40
CA GLY A 26 8.59 4.33 -34.16
C GLY A 26 8.83 2.81 -34.24
N ARG A 27 9.85 2.34 -33.51
CA ARG A 27 10.12 0.92 -33.27
C ARG A 27 8.84 0.21 -32.79
N ARG A 28 8.51 -0.94 -33.41
CA ARG A 28 7.44 -1.83 -32.92
C ARG A 28 7.82 -2.34 -31.53
N ALA A 29 7.16 -1.83 -30.49
CA ALA A 29 7.48 -2.17 -29.11
C ALA A 29 7.04 -3.61 -28.77
N ARG A 30 7.93 -4.38 -28.12
CA ARG A 30 7.57 -5.65 -27.48
C ARG A 30 7.11 -5.39 -26.06
N ILE A 31 5.82 -5.63 -25.78
CA ILE A 31 5.18 -5.31 -24.51
C ILE A 31 4.79 -6.61 -23.83
N VAL A 32 5.14 -6.78 -22.56
CA VAL A 32 4.69 -7.90 -21.74
C VAL A 32 3.85 -7.37 -20.59
N VAL A 33 2.60 -7.82 -20.50
CA VAL A 33 1.72 -7.53 -19.36
C VAL A 33 1.58 -8.75 -18.47
N PHE A 34 1.81 -8.54 -17.18
CA PHE A 34 1.70 -9.58 -16.17
C PHE A 34 0.32 -9.55 -15.54
N ILE A 35 -0.31 -10.72 -15.45
CA ILE A 35 -1.60 -10.86 -14.79
C ILE A 35 -1.53 -11.94 -13.71
N LYS A 36 -2.35 -11.80 -12.67
CA LYS A 36 -2.59 -12.79 -11.63
C LYS A 36 -4.07 -13.13 -11.59
N GLN A 37 -4.37 -14.41 -11.34
CA GLN A 37 -5.70 -14.85 -10.99
C GLN A 37 -5.90 -14.75 -9.47
N VAL A 38 -7.03 -14.18 -9.05
CA VAL A 38 -7.41 -14.05 -7.64
C VAL A 38 -8.83 -14.58 -7.43
N PRO A 39 -9.19 -15.04 -6.22
CA PRO A 39 -10.59 -15.34 -5.91
C PRO A 39 -11.45 -14.08 -6.08
N ASP A 40 -12.65 -14.23 -6.63
CA ASP A 40 -13.61 -13.13 -6.69
C ASP A 40 -14.06 -12.78 -5.26
N SER A 41 -13.50 -11.68 -4.75
CA SER A 41 -13.80 -11.19 -3.40
C SER A 41 -15.28 -10.84 -3.18
N ALA A 42 -16.05 -10.58 -4.23
CA ALA A 42 -17.49 -10.32 -4.13
C ALA A 42 -18.30 -11.60 -3.93
N ALA A 43 -17.77 -12.75 -4.35
CA ALA A 43 -18.40 -14.06 -4.24
C ALA A 43 -17.95 -14.86 -3.01
N LEU A 44 -16.99 -14.35 -2.22
CA LEU A 44 -16.52 -15.03 -1.01
C LEU A 44 -17.59 -14.96 0.09
N GLN A 45 -18.03 -16.11 0.57
CA GLN A 45 -19.01 -16.22 1.64
C GLN A 45 -18.32 -16.56 2.97
N ILE A 46 -18.80 -15.96 4.06
CA ILE A 46 -18.41 -16.32 5.41
C ILE A 46 -19.36 -17.40 5.90
N ASP A 47 -18.83 -18.50 6.42
CA ASP A 47 -19.61 -19.49 7.12
C ASP A 47 -20.16 -18.88 8.43
N PRO A 48 -21.48 -18.75 8.61
CA PRO A 48 -22.05 -18.05 9.76
C PRO A 48 -21.70 -18.72 11.10
N ALA A 49 -21.52 -20.05 11.10
CA ALA A 49 -21.23 -20.84 12.30
C ALA A 49 -19.77 -20.73 12.74
N SER A 50 -18.83 -20.99 11.84
CA SER A 50 -17.39 -20.93 12.16
C SER A 50 -16.79 -19.53 12.06
N GLY A 51 -17.48 -18.58 11.39
CA GLY A 51 -16.91 -17.28 11.03
C GLY A 51 -15.75 -17.38 10.03
N THR A 52 -15.52 -18.57 9.45
CA THR A 52 -14.42 -18.81 8.51
C THR A 52 -14.90 -18.68 7.07
N LEU A 53 -13.98 -18.38 6.17
CA LEU A 53 -14.31 -18.12 4.78
C LEU A 53 -14.50 -19.44 4.00
N ARG A 54 -15.67 -19.62 3.38
CA ARG A 54 -15.90 -20.74 2.45
C ARG A 54 -15.16 -20.45 1.14
N ARG A 55 -13.99 -21.06 1.00
CA ARG A 55 -13.15 -20.95 -0.20
C ARG A 55 -13.68 -21.77 -1.38
N ALA A 56 -14.44 -22.83 -1.10
CA ALA A 56 -15.05 -23.67 -2.12
C ALA A 56 -16.18 -22.91 -2.82
N GLY A 57 -15.96 -22.48 -4.06
CA GLY A 57 -17.01 -21.99 -4.95
C GLY A 57 -16.84 -20.57 -5.49
N ALA A 58 -15.93 -19.73 -4.96
CA ALA A 58 -15.71 -18.42 -5.54
C ALA A 58 -14.96 -18.54 -6.89
N PRO A 59 -15.51 -18.01 -8.00
CA PRO A 59 -14.84 -18.06 -9.29
C PRO A 59 -13.53 -17.27 -9.21
N ALA A 60 -12.52 -17.74 -9.92
CA ALA A 60 -11.21 -17.14 -9.91
C ALA A 60 -11.10 -16.20 -11.13
N VAL A 61 -10.91 -14.91 -10.88
CA VAL A 61 -10.99 -13.82 -11.86
C VAL A 61 -9.61 -13.18 -12.09
N VAL A 62 -9.44 -12.45 -13.20
CA VAL A 62 -8.27 -11.57 -13.36
C VAL A 62 -8.26 -10.58 -12.21
N ASN A 63 -7.09 -10.42 -11.56
CA ASN A 63 -6.90 -9.44 -10.50
C ASN A 63 -7.39 -8.06 -10.96
N PRO A 64 -8.34 -7.42 -10.25
CA PRO A 64 -8.90 -6.15 -10.69
C PRO A 64 -7.87 -5.03 -10.88
N PHE A 65 -6.73 -5.10 -10.19
CA PHE A 65 -5.63 -4.14 -10.32
C PHE A 65 -4.76 -4.37 -11.56
N ASP A 66 -4.84 -5.54 -12.21
CA ASP A 66 -4.13 -5.81 -13.46
C ASP A 66 -4.92 -5.29 -14.67
N GLY A 67 -6.23 -5.05 -14.51
CA GLY A 67 -7.10 -4.50 -15.55
C GLY A 67 -6.54 -3.21 -16.18
N PRO A 68 -6.19 -2.18 -15.40
CA PRO A 68 -5.54 -0.98 -15.91
C PRO A 68 -4.23 -1.27 -16.66
N ALA A 69 -3.40 -2.20 -16.18
CA ALA A 69 -2.16 -2.57 -16.87
C ALA A 69 -2.41 -3.26 -18.21
N ILE A 70 -3.46 -4.08 -18.31
CA ILE A 70 -3.90 -4.67 -19.58
C ILE A 70 -4.35 -3.58 -20.55
N GLU A 71 -5.16 -2.62 -20.10
CA GLU A 71 -5.65 -1.52 -20.95
C GLU A 71 -4.51 -0.62 -21.44
N GLU A 72 -3.56 -0.26 -20.57
CA GLU A 72 -2.36 0.48 -20.97
C GLU A 72 -1.52 -0.30 -21.98
N GLY A 73 -1.35 -1.61 -21.79
CA GLY A 73 -0.64 -2.45 -22.74
C GLY A 73 -1.28 -2.46 -24.12
N LEU A 74 -2.62 -2.51 -24.19
CA LEU A 74 -3.36 -2.48 -25.45
C LEU A 74 -3.21 -1.13 -26.16
N ARG A 75 -3.30 -0.02 -25.42
CA ARG A 75 -3.12 1.33 -25.97
C ARG A 75 -1.69 1.57 -26.43
N LEU A 76 -0.71 1.10 -25.67
CA LEU A 76 0.69 1.20 -26.04
C LEU A 76 0.99 0.39 -27.31
N ARG A 77 0.41 -0.82 -27.42
CA ARG A 77 0.48 -1.63 -28.65
C ARG A 77 -0.13 -0.88 -29.84
N GLU A 78 -1.28 -0.23 -29.66
CA GLU A 78 -1.95 0.57 -30.71
C GLU A 78 -1.10 1.77 -31.15
N ARG A 79 -0.49 2.48 -30.21
CA ARG A 79 0.37 3.64 -30.48
C ARG A 79 1.68 3.29 -31.18
N THR A 80 2.23 2.10 -30.90
CA THR A 80 3.58 1.70 -31.37
C THR A 80 3.53 0.71 -32.54
N GLY A 81 2.35 0.18 -32.90
CA GLY A 81 2.23 -0.94 -33.84
C GLY A 81 2.96 -2.21 -33.36
N GLY A 82 3.19 -2.31 -32.05
CA GLY A 82 3.95 -3.37 -31.39
C GLY A 82 3.16 -4.66 -31.15
N THR A 83 3.67 -5.51 -30.26
CA THR A 83 3.01 -6.74 -29.81
C THR A 83 2.81 -6.73 -28.30
N LEU A 84 1.66 -7.24 -27.86
CA LEU A 84 1.32 -7.41 -26.45
C LEU A 84 1.23 -8.89 -26.08
N THR A 85 2.19 -9.37 -25.31
CA THR A 85 2.19 -10.72 -24.74
C THR A 85 1.64 -10.65 -23.31
N VAL A 86 0.57 -11.39 -23.02
CA VAL A 86 0.09 -11.58 -21.64
C VAL A 86 0.78 -12.76 -21.00
N LEU A 87 1.32 -12.58 -19.79
CA LEU A 87 2.08 -13.60 -19.07
C LEU A 87 1.49 -13.78 -17.66
N THR A 88 1.28 -15.04 -17.25
CA THR A 88 0.87 -15.38 -15.89
C THR A 88 1.61 -16.60 -15.36
N LEU A 89 1.79 -16.64 -14.03
CA LEU A 89 2.23 -17.83 -13.31
C LEU A 89 1.06 -18.34 -12.48
N GLY A 90 0.71 -19.62 -12.65
CA GLY A 90 -0.39 -20.20 -11.92
C GLY A 90 -0.69 -21.65 -12.28
N PRO A 91 -1.65 -22.27 -11.59
CA PRO A 91 -2.12 -23.60 -11.92
C PRO A 91 -2.84 -23.61 -13.29
N PRO A 92 -3.11 -24.78 -13.90
CA PRO A 92 -3.64 -24.86 -15.27
C PRO A 92 -4.91 -24.04 -15.54
N GLN A 93 -5.77 -23.83 -14.54
CA GLN A 93 -6.97 -23.00 -14.64
C GLN A 93 -6.69 -21.50 -14.87
N ALA A 94 -5.47 -21.02 -14.60
CA ALA A 94 -5.06 -19.65 -14.91
C ALA A 94 -5.11 -19.35 -16.43
N ALA A 95 -5.14 -20.39 -17.27
CA ALA A 95 -5.41 -20.25 -18.70
C ALA A 95 -6.73 -19.50 -19.00
N ALA A 96 -7.74 -19.57 -18.12
CA ALA A 96 -8.98 -18.81 -18.28
C ALA A 96 -8.76 -17.29 -18.22
N ALA A 97 -7.89 -16.82 -17.31
CA ALA A 97 -7.52 -15.41 -17.20
C ALA A 97 -6.74 -14.92 -18.43
N LEU A 98 -5.87 -15.78 -18.99
CA LEU A 98 -5.19 -15.50 -20.26
C LEU A 98 -6.18 -15.42 -21.42
N ARG A 99 -7.13 -16.34 -21.51
CA ARG A 99 -8.20 -16.34 -22.53
C ARG A 99 -9.03 -15.06 -22.48
N GLU A 100 -9.37 -14.59 -21.28
CA GLU A 100 -10.06 -13.32 -21.08
C GLU A 100 -9.23 -12.14 -21.63
N THR A 101 -7.94 -12.11 -21.34
CA THR A 101 -7.04 -11.03 -21.80
C THR A 101 -6.79 -11.08 -23.31
N LEU A 102 -6.66 -12.28 -23.89
CA LEU A 102 -6.63 -12.49 -25.34
C LEU A 102 -7.92 -12.00 -26.01
N ALA A 103 -9.08 -12.24 -25.38
CA ALA A 103 -10.36 -11.75 -25.89
C ALA A 103 -10.41 -10.21 -25.88
N ARG A 104 -9.84 -9.55 -24.86
CA ARG A 104 -9.70 -8.08 -24.79
C ARG A 104 -8.75 -7.52 -25.85
N GLY A 105 -7.78 -8.31 -26.31
CA GLY A 105 -6.97 -8.00 -27.49
C GLY A 105 -5.47 -8.16 -27.35
N ALA A 106 -4.96 -8.86 -26.34
CA ALA A 106 -3.55 -9.25 -26.33
C ALA A 106 -3.23 -10.16 -27.53
N ASP A 107 -1.98 -10.17 -27.99
CA ASP A 107 -1.51 -10.85 -29.21
C ASP A 107 -0.98 -12.26 -28.91
N GLU A 108 -0.40 -12.45 -27.74
CA GLU A 108 0.20 -13.72 -27.33
C GLU A 108 -0.10 -14.00 -25.87
N ALA A 109 -0.05 -15.28 -25.48
CA ALA A 109 -0.27 -15.68 -24.10
C ALA A 109 0.74 -16.74 -23.65
N VAL A 110 1.33 -16.51 -22.48
CA VAL A 110 2.29 -17.41 -21.83
C VAL A 110 1.78 -17.78 -20.44
N LEU A 111 1.75 -19.07 -20.16
CA LEU A 111 1.40 -19.64 -18.87
C LEU A 111 2.62 -20.37 -18.30
N LEU A 112 3.12 -19.89 -17.16
CA LEU A 112 4.07 -20.65 -16.34
C LEU A 112 3.25 -21.55 -15.40
N SER A 113 3.29 -22.86 -15.64
CA SER A 113 2.50 -23.82 -14.87
C SER A 113 3.27 -25.11 -14.68
N ASP A 114 3.65 -25.34 -13.42
CA ASP A 114 4.42 -26.48 -12.95
C ASP A 114 4.11 -26.66 -11.45
N PRO A 115 3.86 -27.89 -10.97
CA PRO A 115 3.78 -28.17 -9.53
C PRO A 115 4.97 -27.62 -8.72
N ALA A 116 6.17 -27.51 -9.31
CA ALA A 116 7.34 -26.94 -8.68
C ALA A 116 7.16 -25.47 -8.27
N PHE A 117 6.25 -24.71 -8.91
CA PHE A 117 5.96 -23.32 -8.51
C PHE A 117 5.02 -23.22 -7.30
N ALA A 118 4.44 -24.32 -6.82
CA ALA A 118 3.44 -24.28 -5.76
C ALA A 118 4.01 -23.74 -4.45
N GLY A 119 3.22 -22.89 -3.78
CA GLY A 119 3.62 -22.29 -2.50
C GLY A 119 4.72 -21.23 -2.59
N SER A 120 5.06 -20.77 -3.81
CA SER A 120 6.03 -19.68 -4.00
C SER A 120 5.62 -18.42 -3.24
N ASP A 121 6.57 -17.79 -2.57
CA ASP A 121 6.47 -16.41 -2.16
C ASP A 121 6.76 -15.44 -3.32
N THR A 122 6.79 -14.15 -3.04
CA THR A 122 6.98 -13.13 -4.07
C THR A 122 8.39 -13.10 -4.65
N TRP A 123 9.42 -13.51 -3.88
CA TRP A 123 10.79 -13.60 -4.37
C TRP A 123 10.89 -14.71 -5.43
N ALA A 124 10.49 -15.94 -5.08
CA ALA A 124 10.51 -17.09 -5.98
C ALA A 124 9.60 -16.88 -7.21
N THR A 125 8.43 -16.27 -7.00
CA THR A 125 7.53 -15.90 -8.10
C THR A 125 8.19 -14.90 -9.05
N SER A 126 8.82 -13.86 -8.53
CA SER A 126 9.46 -12.83 -9.36
C SER A 126 10.68 -13.37 -10.12
N LEU A 127 11.41 -14.33 -9.55
CA LEU A 127 12.50 -15.02 -10.23
C LEU A 127 11.99 -15.81 -11.46
N ALA A 128 10.90 -16.57 -11.29
CA ALA A 128 10.29 -17.34 -12.37
C ALA A 128 9.77 -16.43 -13.51
N LEU A 129 9.11 -15.34 -13.16
CA LEU A 129 8.64 -14.35 -14.13
C LEU A 129 9.80 -13.67 -14.87
N ALA A 130 10.88 -13.30 -14.16
CA ALA A 130 12.07 -12.74 -14.78
C ALA A 130 12.75 -13.73 -15.74
N ALA A 131 12.84 -15.01 -15.37
CA ALA A 131 13.36 -16.06 -16.26
C ALA A 131 12.51 -16.22 -17.54
N ALA A 132 11.18 -16.12 -17.42
CA ALA A 132 10.29 -16.15 -18.57
C ALA A 132 10.49 -14.94 -19.50
N VAL A 133 10.71 -13.74 -18.98
CA VAL A 133 11.06 -12.57 -19.80
C VAL A 133 12.38 -12.78 -20.55
N ARG A 134 13.39 -13.38 -19.90
CA ARG A 134 14.65 -13.72 -20.58
C ARG A 134 14.43 -14.74 -21.69
N LYS A 135 13.60 -15.77 -21.46
CA LYS A 135 13.26 -16.79 -22.45
C LYS A 135 12.48 -16.23 -23.65
N LEU A 136 11.68 -15.18 -23.45
CA LEU A 136 11.02 -14.44 -24.54
C LEU A 136 12.00 -13.61 -25.39
N GLY A 137 13.29 -13.54 -25.03
CA GLY A 137 14.26 -12.68 -25.70
C GLY A 137 14.14 -11.21 -25.28
N GLY A 138 13.62 -10.95 -24.08
CA GLY A 138 13.39 -9.62 -23.53
C GLY A 138 12.11 -8.94 -24.03
N ALA A 139 11.83 -7.76 -23.49
CA ALA A 139 10.72 -6.90 -23.87
C ALA A 139 11.16 -5.43 -23.70
N ASP A 140 10.57 -4.52 -24.49
CA ASP A 140 10.84 -3.09 -24.36
C ASP A 140 10.11 -2.53 -23.13
N VAL A 141 8.89 -3.00 -22.85
CA VAL A 141 8.08 -2.56 -21.71
C VAL A 141 7.48 -3.74 -20.96
N LEU A 142 7.69 -3.78 -19.65
CA LEU A 142 7.01 -4.69 -18.73
C LEU A 142 5.92 -3.94 -17.96
N LEU A 143 4.69 -4.44 -17.98
CA LEU A 143 3.53 -3.81 -17.35
C LEU A 143 2.97 -4.69 -16.24
N PHE A 144 2.83 -4.11 -15.04
CA PHE A 144 2.26 -4.77 -13.88
C PHE A 144 1.07 -3.96 -13.34
N GLY A 145 0.07 -4.65 -12.80
CA GLY A 145 -0.91 -4.00 -11.92
C GLY A 145 -0.26 -3.46 -10.64
N ARG A 146 -0.94 -2.53 -9.95
CA ARG A 146 -0.37 -1.88 -8.76
C ARG A 146 -0.06 -2.85 -7.61
N GLN A 147 -0.90 -3.88 -7.42
CA GLN A 147 -0.81 -4.86 -6.34
C GLN A 147 -1.77 -6.04 -6.57
N ALA A 148 -1.60 -7.14 -5.84
CA ALA A 148 -2.58 -8.23 -5.81
C ALA A 148 -3.70 -7.95 -4.78
N SER A 149 -4.96 -8.24 -5.12
CA SER A 149 -6.11 -8.00 -4.22
C SER A 149 -6.26 -9.02 -3.09
N ASP A 150 -5.84 -10.27 -3.30
CA ASP A 150 -5.90 -11.33 -2.30
C ASP A 150 -4.85 -11.12 -1.21
N GLY A 151 -3.64 -10.74 -1.60
CA GLY A 151 -2.51 -10.60 -0.70
C GLY A 151 -2.06 -9.17 -0.45
N ASP A 152 -2.77 -8.13 -0.89
CA ASP A 152 -2.37 -6.70 -0.78
C ASP A 152 -0.84 -6.49 -0.95
N THR A 153 -0.28 -7.15 -1.97
CA THR A 153 1.15 -7.27 -2.22
C THR A 153 1.49 -6.48 -3.47
N ALA A 154 2.28 -5.42 -3.33
CA ALA A 154 2.78 -4.59 -4.43
C ALA A 154 4.22 -4.97 -4.84
N GLN A 155 4.61 -6.22 -4.61
CA GLN A 155 6.03 -6.62 -4.58
C GLN A 155 6.55 -7.21 -5.90
N VAL A 156 5.72 -7.93 -6.64
CA VAL A 156 6.17 -8.73 -7.80
C VAL A 156 6.73 -7.85 -8.91
N GLY A 157 6.05 -6.76 -9.29
CA GLY A 157 6.54 -5.85 -10.33
C GLY A 157 7.92 -5.27 -10.00
N PRO A 158 8.10 -4.62 -8.83
CA PRO A 158 9.40 -4.12 -8.41
C PRO A 158 10.48 -5.21 -8.29
N ALA A 159 10.12 -6.41 -7.82
CA ALA A 159 11.06 -7.52 -7.70
C ALA A 159 11.50 -8.07 -9.08
N VAL A 160 10.59 -8.21 -10.04
CA VAL A 160 10.95 -8.61 -11.43
C VAL A 160 11.87 -7.56 -12.06
N ALA A 161 11.58 -6.27 -11.88
CA ALA A 161 12.45 -5.19 -12.37
C ALA A 161 13.85 -5.28 -11.76
N ALA A 162 13.97 -5.57 -10.46
CA ALA A 162 15.26 -5.79 -9.80
C ALA A 162 16.01 -7.01 -10.33
N HIS A 163 15.34 -8.16 -10.52
CA HIS A 163 15.97 -9.36 -11.08
C HIS A 163 16.51 -9.12 -12.50
N LEU A 164 15.87 -8.25 -13.28
CA LEU A 164 16.25 -7.94 -14.64
C LEU A 164 17.16 -6.70 -14.76
N GLY A 165 17.44 -5.99 -13.67
CA GLY A 165 18.22 -4.75 -13.70
C GLY A 165 17.56 -3.62 -14.51
N LEU A 166 16.22 -3.55 -14.52
CA LEU A 166 15.47 -2.58 -15.31
C LEU A 166 15.11 -1.33 -14.51
N PRO A 167 15.10 -0.13 -15.14
CA PRO A 167 14.51 1.05 -14.53
C PRO A 167 13.01 0.82 -14.31
N LEU A 168 12.52 1.23 -13.15
CA LEU A 168 11.13 1.05 -12.72
C LEU A 168 10.42 2.39 -12.59
N LEU A 169 9.35 2.55 -13.37
CA LEU A 169 8.42 3.67 -13.30
C LEU A 169 7.20 3.24 -12.47
N ALA A 170 7.31 3.38 -11.15
CA ALA A 170 6.27 2.92 -10.24
C ALA A 170 5.11 3.91 -10.10
N TRP A 171 3.91 3.38 -9.85
CA TRP A 171 2.68 4.14 -9.60
C TRP A 171 2.23 5.02 -10.78
N THR A 172 2.55 4.60 -12.00
CA THR A 172 2.19 5.33 -13.23
C THR A 172 0.69 5.54 -13.32
N THR A 173 0.28 6.79 -13.48
CA THR A 173 -1.11 7.23 -13.69
C THR A 173 -1.39 7.66 -15.12
N GLY A 174 -0.36 7.75 -15.98
CA GLY A 174 -0.54 7.99 -17.41
C GLY A 174 0.76 7.89 -18.21
N ILE A 175 0.68 7.45 -19.46
CA ILE A 175 1.80 7.45 -20.40
C ILE A 175 1.70 8.67 -21.31
N VAL A 176 2.48 9.71 -21.01
CA VAL A 176 2.47 11.01 -21.70
C VAL A 176 3.03 10.87 -23.11
N ALA A 177 4.22 10.28 -23.25
CA ALA A 177 4.90 10.16 -24.53
C ALA A 177 5.64 8.83 -24.64
N VAL A 178 5.79 8.37 -25.87
CA VAL A 178 6.54 7.18 -26.23
C VAL A 178 7.28 7.52 -27.51
N ASP A 179 8.59 7.39 -27.49
CA ASP A 179 9.44 7.57 -28.67
C ASP A 179 10.15 6.25 -29.03
N ALA A 180 11.12 6.28 -29.94
CA ALA A 180 11.81 5.07 -30.39
C ALA A 180 12.71 4.41 -29.32
N ALA A 181 13.15 5.15 -28.31
CA ALA A 181 14.12 4.73 -27.31
C ALA A 181 13.61 4.84 -25.86
N SER A 182 12.58 5.65 -25.60
CA SER A 182 12.16 6.02 -24.25
C SER A 182 10.64 6.11 -24.10
N ILE A 183 10.21 6.06 -22.84
CA ILE A 183 8.83 6.27 -22.42
C ILE A 183 8.79 7.33 -21.33
N THR A 184 7.86 8.27 -21.46
CA THR A 184 7.59 9.32 -20.48
C THR A 184 6.21 9.11 -19.87
N VAL A 185 6.17 9.11 -18.54
CA VAL A 185 4.96 8.82 -17.76
C VAL A 185 4.74 9.89 -16.69
N GLN A 186 3.50 10.02 -16.27
CA GLN A 186 3.12 10.68 -15.04
C GLN A 186 2.84 9.64 -13.95
N ARG A 187 3.21 9.97 -12.71
CA ARG A 187 2.80 9.24 -11.51
C ARG A 187 2.29 10.21 -10.46
N GLN A 188 1.41 9.70 -9.60
CA GLN A 188 0.91 10.42 -8.43
C GLN A 188 1.56 9.83 -7.17
N LEU A 189 2.27 10.67 -6.42
CA LEU A 189 2.70 10.38 -5.05
C LEU A 189 1.85 11.19 -4.06
N ASP A 190 2.10 10.99 -2.77
CA ASP A 190 1.34 11.64 -1.69
C ASP A 190 1.54 13.16 -1.64
N ASP A 191 2.68 13.66 -2.15
CA ASP A 191 3.09 15.06 -2.13
C ASP A 191 2.94 15.78 -3.48
N GLY A 192 2.60 15.08 -4.55
CA GLY A 192 2.47 15.70 -5.86
C GLY A 192 2.38 14.75 -7.06
N ILE A 193 2.39 15.37 -8.24
CA ILE A 193 2.47 14.69 -9.53
C ILE A 193 3.91 14.79 -10.03
N GLU A 194 4.44 13.70 -10.56
CA GLU A 194 5.79 13.64 -11.11
C GLU A 194 5.75 13.14 -12.54
N THR A 195 6.54 13.78 -13.39
CA THR A 195 6.80 13.30 -14.75
C THR A 195 8.17 12.64 -14.79
N LEU A 196 8.19 11.36 -15.14
CA LEU A 196 9.39 10.54 -15.21
C LEU A 196 9.60 10.01 -16.64
N GLN A 197 10.85 9.84 -17.04
CA GLN A 197 11.23 9.21 -18.30
C GLN A 197 12.20 8.07 -18.05
N ALA A 198 12.06 6.96 -18.78
CA ALA A 198 13.03 5.88 -18.78
C ALA A 198 13.30 5.38 -20.19
N ASP A 199 14.54 4.99 -20.45
CA ASP A 199 14.93 4.36 -21.71
C ASP A 199 14.52 2.88 -21.72
N PHE A 200 14.20 2.33 -22.89
CA PHE A 200 13.90 0.89 -23.05
C PHE A 200 15.16 0.03 -22.92
N PRO A 201 15.06 -1.19 -22.35
CA PRO A 201 13.87 -1.77 -21.74
C PRO A 201 13.56 -1.20 -20.35
N CYS A 202 12.28 -1.12 -19.97
CA CYS A 202 11.84 -0.61 -18.66
C CYS A 202 10.62 -1.36 -18.10
N ALA A 203 10.34 -1.19 -16.81
CA ALA A 203 9.16 -1.73 -16.14
C ALA A 203 8.26 -0.62 -15.58
N LEU A 204 6.93 -0.81 -15.64
CA LEU A 204 5.94 0.12 -15.08
C LEU A 204 4.99 -0.65 -14.14
N THR A 205 4.66 -0.04 -13.00
CA THR A 205 3.48 -0.46 -12.22
C THR A 205 2.37 0.55 -12.42
N ILE A 206 1.22 0.08 -12.91
CA ILE A 206 0.09 0.94 -13.26
C ILE A 206 -0.76 1.18 -12.03
N GLY A 207 -0.93 2.46 -11.67
CA GLY A 207 -1.65 2.96 -10.51
C GLY A 207 -3.18 2.92 -10.66
N ARG A 208 -3.87 3.91 -10.07
CA ARG A 208 -5.35 4.00 -10.13
C ARG A 208 -5.83 4.14 -11.58
N ARG A 209 -7.10 3.77 -11.80
CA ARG A 209 -7.77 3.74 -13.12
C ARG A 209 -7.43 4.97 -13.95
N ILE A 210 -6.71 4.70 -15.04
CA ILE A 210 -6.29 5.69 -16.04
C ILE A 210 -7.38 5.84 -17.11
N HIS A 211 -7.99 4.71 -17.50
CA HIS A 211 -8.95 4.63 -18.58
C HIS A 211 -10.11 3.66 -18.26
N PRO A 212 -11.27 3.81 -18.93
CA PRO A 212 -12.31 2.79 -18.91
C PRO A 212 -11.76 1.47 -19.48
N LEU A 213 -12.01 0.36 -18.79
CA LEU A 213 -11.56 -0.95 -19.24
C LEU A 213 -12.43 -1.43 -20.40
N ARG A 214 -11.82 -1.74 -21.55
CA ARG A 214 -12.56 -2.27 -22.69
C ARG A 214 -13.10 -3.68 -22.40
N LEU A 215 -14.33 -3.93 -22.85
CA LEU A 215 -14.97 -5.23 -22.81
C LEU A 215 -14.78 -5.95 -24.15
N ALA A 216 -14.67 -7.27 -24.10
CA ALA A 216 -14.60 -8.09 -25.30
C ALA A 216 -16.00 -8.49 -25.78
N SER A 217 -16.22 -8.53 -27.09
CA SER A 217 -17.44 -9.08 -27.66
C SER A 217 -17.47 -10.62 -27.56
N LEU A 218 -18.65 -11.22 -27.66
CA LEU A 218 -18.80 -12.68 -27.66
C LEU A 218 -17.96 -13.35 -28.75
N ALA A 219 -17.91 -12.76 -29.95
CA ALA A 219 -17.08 -13.26 -31.06
C ALA A 219 -15.59 -13.30 -30.69
N ARG A 220 -15.08 -12.28 -29.99
CA ARG A 220 -13.69 -12.24 -29.52
C ARG A 220 -13.42 -13.27 -28.42
N HIS A 221 -14.38 -13.51 -27.53
CA HIS A 221 -14.27 -14.60 -26.56
C HIS A 221 -14.17 -15.97 -27.25
N LEU A 222 -15.02 -16.25 -28.23
CA LEU A 222 -14.98 -17.50 -28.99
C LEU A 222 -13.66 -17.65 -29.77
N ALA A 223 -13.19 -16.58 -30.40
CA ALA A 223 -11.90 -16.58 -31.10
C ALA A 223 -10.73 -16.84 -30.12
N ALA A 224 -10.74 -16.22 -28.94
CA ALA A 224 -9.72 -16.43 -27.93
C ALA A 224 -9.64 -17.88 -27.46
N GLN A 225 -10.75 -18.64 -27.47
CA GLN A 225 -10.74 -20.07 -27.12
C GLN A 225 -9.93 -20.94 -28.09
N ARG A 226 -9.67 -20.48 -29.31
CA ARG A 226 -8.88 -21.20 -30.32
C ARG A 226 -7.41 -20.76 -30.35
N ARG A 227 -7.06 -19.68 -29.66
CA ARG A 227 -5.70 -19.14 -29.69
C ARG A 227 -4.76 -19.99 -28.82
N PRO A 228 -3.52 -20.22 -29.30
CA PRO A 228 -2.54 -20.98 -28.54
C PRO A 228 -2.15 -20.23 -27.27
N ILE A 229 -1.89 -20.99 -26.21
CA ILE A 229 -1.27 -20.51 -24.98
C ILE A 229 0.03 -21.29 -24.85
N LEU A 230 1.16 -20.59 -24.92
CA LEU A 230 2.46 -21.17 -24.70
C LEU A 230 2.58 -21.55 -23.22
N ARG A 231 2.95 -22.80 -22.94
CA ARG A 231 3.09 -23.30 -21.57
C ARG A 231 4.54 -23.62 -21.30
N TRP A 232 5.05 -23.11 -20.19
CA TRP A 232 6.41 -23.38 -19.72
C TRP A 232 6.42 -23.91 -18.30
N GLN A 233 7.28 -24.88 -18.08
CA GLN A 233 7.60 -25.49 -16.79
C GLN A 233 8.88 -24.89 -16.22
N ALA A 234 9.23 -25.21 -14.97
CA ALA A 234 10.44 -24.68 -14.33
C ALA A 234 11.71 -25.03 -15.13
N GLY A 235 11.79 -26.27 -15.62
CA GLY A 235 12.90 -26.73 -16.45
C GLY A 235 13.04 -25.97 -17.77
N ASP A 236 11.93 -25.57 -18.41
CA ASP A 236 11.97 -24.76 -19.63
C ASP A 236 12.60 -23.38 -19.38
N LEU A 237 12.51 -22.87 -18.16
CA LEU A 237 13.06 -21.58 -17.73
C LEU A 237 14.50 -21.68 -17.23
N GLY A 238 15.07 -22.89 -17.17
CA GLY A 238 16.39 -23.14 -16.59
C GLY A 238 16.39 -23.01 -15.05
N LEU A 239 15.24 -23.22 -14.40
CA LEU A 239 15.09 -23.09 -12.95
C LEU A 239 14.99 -24.47 -12.29
N SER A 240 15.72 -24.65 -11.20
CA SER A 240 15.63 -25.87 -10.38
C SER A 240 14.49 -25.79 -9.36
N PRO A 241 13.96 -26.93 -8.87
CA PRO A 241 12.97 -26.96 -7.80
C PRO A 241 13.42 -26.36 -6.46
N GLU A 242 14.72 -26.11 -6.28
CA GLU A 242 15.27 -25.45 -5.08
C GLU A 242 15.26 -23.92 -5.20
N GLU A 243 15.07 -23.37 -6.40
CA GLU A 243 15.01 -21.92 -6.66
C GLU A 243 13.58 -21.39 -6.73
N VAL A 244 12.59 -22.27 -6.90
CA VAL A 244 11.18 -21.92 -7.05
C VAL A 244 10.30 -22.66 -6.06
N GLY A 245 9.02 -22.28 -6.00
CA GLY A 245 8.08 -22.91 -5.08
C GLY A 245 8.40 -22.62 -3.63
N LEU A 246 7.78 -23.41 -2.75
CA LEU A 246 7.99 -23.31 -1.31
C LEU A 246 9.46 -23.53 -0.88
N LYS A 247 10.22 -24.34 -1.63
CA LYS A 247 11.62 -24.63 -1.33
C LYS A 247 12.53 -23.43 -1.57
N GLY A 248 12.38 -22.80 -2.74
CA GLY A 248 13.10 -21.59 -3.11
C GLY A 248 12.58 -20.32 -2.46
N SER A 249 11.43 -20.37 -1.78
CA SER A 249 10.85 -19.23 -1.07
C SER A 249 11.62 -18.94 0.22
N PRO A 250 12.16 -17.71 0.38
CA PRO A 250 12.75 -17.32 1.65
C PRO A 250 11.74 -17.19 2.79
N THR A 251 10.48 -16.89 2.49
CA THR A 251 9.39 -16.78 3.47
C THR A 251 8.50 -18.02 3.50
N ARG A 252 7.87 -18.27 4.66
CA ARG A 252 6.88 -19.33 4.84
C ARG A 252 5.73 -18.85 5.72
N VAL A 253 4.51 -19.27 5.37
CA VAL A 253 3.33 -19.10 6.25
C VAL A 253 3.46 -20.04 7.44
N ASP A 254 3.55 -19.46 8.63
CA ASP A 254 3.58 -20.18 9.91
C ASP A 254 2.16 -20.59 10.34
N ARG A 255 1.22 -19.64 10.34
CA ARG A 255 -0.17 -19.86 10.75
C ARG A 255 -1.14 -18.95 10.01
N LEU A 256 -2.36 -19.45 9.83
CA LEU A 256 -3.52 -18.72 9.32
C LEU A 256 -4.62 -18.74 10.38
N PHE A 257 -5.22 -17.58 10.65
CA PHE A 257 -6.30 -17.46 11.63
C PHE A 257 -7.26 -16.33 11.26
N ALA A 258 -8.50 -16.39 11.74
CA ALA A 258 -9.46 -15.29 11.55
C ALA A 258 -9.07 -14.09 12.43
N PRO A 259 -9.30 -12.85 11.97
CA PRO A 259 -9.15 -11.68 12.82
C PRO A 259 -9.96 -11.82 14.11
N PRO A 260 -9.43 -11.38 15.26
CA PRO A 260 -10.20 -11.38 16.50
C PRO A 260 -11.44 -10.50 16.33
N ARG A 261 -12.61 -11.00 16.74
CA ARG A 261 -13.84 -10.21 16.77
C ARG A 261 -13.71 -9.15 17.87
N THR A 262 -13.93 -7.88 17.53
CA THR A 262 -14.20 -6.84 18.53
C THR A 262 -15.43 -7.25 19.35
N GLY A 263 -15.44 -6.93 20.64
CA GLY A 263 -16.48 -7.37 21.59
C GLY A 263 -17.92 -7.02 21.16
N ALA A 264 -18.91 -7.57 21.86
CA ALA A 264 -20.32 -7.43 21.51
C ALA A 264 -20.73 -5.98 21.23
N CYS A 265 -21.33 -5.74 20.06
CA CYS A 265 -21.86 -4.44 19.67
C CYS A 265 -22.97 -4.02 20.64
N GLU A 266 -22.79 -2.87 21.28
CA GLU A 266 -23.82 -2.30 22.14
C GLU A 266 -24.86 -1.57 21.27
N PHE A 267 -26.07 -2.10 21.21
CA PHE A 267 -27.16 -1.46 20.49
C PHE A 267 -27.83 -0.37 21.35
N LEU A 268 -27.91 0.85 20.81
CA LEU A 268 -28.68 1.92 21.44
C LEU A 268 -30.17 1.73 21.15
N ALA A 269 -30.99 1.67 22.21
CA ALA A 269 -32.44 1.53 22.13
C ALA A 269 -33.16 2.78 22.65
N GLY A 270 -34.36 3.05 22.14
CA GLY A 270 -35.20 4.19 22.56
C GLY A 270 -35.82 4.94 21.37
N SER A 271 -36.43 6.10 21.64
CA SER A 271 -36.92 6.98 20.58
C SER A 271 -35.76 7.57 19.76
N PRO A 272 -35.96 7.93 18.47
CA PRO A 272 -34.90 8.51 17.64
C PRO A 272 -34.20 9.71 18.29
N LYS A 273 -34.96 10.55 19.02
CA LYS A 273 -34.43 11.70 19.76
C LYS A 273 -33.53 11.29 20.93
N ALA A 274 -33.88 10.23 21.66
CA ALA A 274 -33.08 9.71 22.77
C ALA A 274 -31.78 9.08 22.27
N ILE A 275 -31.87 8.26 21.22
CA ILE A 275 -30.72 7.62 20.56
C ILE A 275 -29.75 8.68 20.05
N ARG A 276 -30.24 9.71 19.36
CA ARG A 276 -29.43 10.81 18.84
C ARG A 276 -28.64 11.53 19.93
N ARG A 277 -29.31 11.88 21.03
CA ARG A 277 -28.68 12.57 22.17
C ARG A 277 -27.56 11.72 22.78
N GLU A 278 -27.81 10.44 22.98
CA GLU A 278 -26.84 9.51 23.54
C GLU A 278 -25.65 9.29 22.60
N LEU A 279 -25.92 9.10 21.30
CA LEU A 279 -24.92 8.94 20.26
C LEU A 279 -23.93 10.11 20.25
N PHE A 280 -24.43 11.36 20.20
CA PHE A 280 -23.56 12.53 20.19
C PHE A 280 -22.83 12.75 21.52
N ALA A 281 -23.46 12.44 22.65
CA ALA A 281 -22.78 12.50 23.95
C ALA A 281 -21.60 11.52 24.00
N ARG A 282 -21.76 10.30 23.48
CA ARG A 282 -20.68 9.30 23.41
C ARG A 282 -19.58 9.71 22.45
N ILE A 283 -19.92 10.22 21.26
CA ILE A 283 -18.92 10.74 20.31
C ILE A 283 -18.09 11.84 20.98
N ARG A 284 -18.72 12.82 21.63
CA ARG A 284 -18.01 13.90 22.34
C ARG A 284 -17.13 13.37 23.47
N ARG A 285 -17.61 12.42 24.27
CA ARG A 285 -16.79 11.77 25.31
C ARG A 285 -15.57 11.09 24.69
N LEU A 286 -15.76 10.26 23.67
CA LEU A 286 -14.69 9.55 22.98
C LEU A 286 -13.67 10.48 22.33
N MET A 287 -14.07 11.68 21.92
CA MET A 287 -13.18 12.72 21.39
C MET A 287 -12.44 13.50 22.49
N ASN A 288 -13.00 13.60 23.70
CA ASN A 288 -12.42 14.34 24.84
C ASN A 288 -11.49 13.51 25.74
N VAL A 289 -11.39 12.19 25.57
CA VAL A 289 -10.43 11.38 26.35
C VAL A 289 -9.00 11.63 25.85
N PRO A 290 -7.99 11.89 26.70
CA PRO A 290 -6.59 11.92 26.28
C PRO A 290 -6.18 10.54 25.74
N ALA A 291 -5.44 10.48 24.63
CA ALA A 291 -4.93 9.22 24.10
C ALA A 291 -3.88 8.62 25.04
N GLY A 292 -4.29 7.74 25.96
CA GLY A 292 -3.35 6.97 26.80
C GLY A 292 -3.96 6.32 28.05
N GLY A 293 -3.97 4.99 28.09
CA GLY A 293 -3.67 4.19 29.29
C GLY A 293 -4.75 4.03 30.37
N THR A 294 -5.45 2.90 30.36
CA THR A 294 -5.97 2.27 31.59
C THR A 294 -4.81 1.71 32.41
N GLY A 295 -4.30 2.52 33.34
CA GLY A 295 -3.35 2.10 34.37
C GLY A 295 -3.35 3.16 35.47
N ARG A 296 -3.64 2.77 36.70
CA ARG A 296 -3.73 3.66 37.88
C ARG A 296 -2.47 4.52 37.96
N ALA A 297 -2.62 5.83 37.77
CA ALA A 297 -1.59 6.81 38.09
C ALA A 297 -1.37 6.81 39.60
N ALA A 298 -0.27 6.21 40.06
CA ALA A 298 0.29 6.53 41.35
C ALA A 298 0.92 7.92 41.25
N THR A 299 0.42 8.84 42.06
CA THR A 299 0.92 10.20 42.22
C THR A 299 2.40 10.17 42.60
N LEU A 300 3.28 10.61 41.69
CA LEU A 300 4.66 10.98 41.98
C LEU A 300 4.72 12.48 42.27
N PRO A 301 5.57 12.92 43.21
CA PRO A 301 5.57 14.29 43.69
C PRO A 301 6.16 15.27 42.67
N ASP A 302 5.54 16.46 42.63
CA ASP A 302 5.92 17.66 41.90
C ASP A 302 7.34 18.11 42.30
N ASN A 303 8.29 17.98 41.38
CA ASN A 303 9.62 18.58 41.51
C ASN A 303 9.80 19.56 40.35
N ARG A 304 9.64 20.84 40.66
CA ARG A 304 9.83 21.95 39.72
C ARG A 304 11.30 21.98 39.26
N PRO A 305 11.56 22.21 37.96
CA PRO A 305 12.92 22.26 37.45
C PRO A 305 13.60 23.56 37.89
N GLY A 306 14.77 23.42 38.51
CA GLY A 306 15.75 24.50 38.57
C GLY A 306 16.46 24.58 37.23
N ASP A 307 16.49 25.79 36.67
CA ASP A 307 17.17 26.15 35.42
C ASP A 307 18.63 25.69 35.45
N ARG A 308 19.00 24.82 34.51
CA ARG A 308 20.39 24.58 34.13
C ARG A 308 20.49 24.58 32.61
N GLU A 309 21.06 25.70 32.15
CA GLU A 309 21.72 26.02 30.88
C GLU A 309 21.54 25.02 29.73
N ASP A 310 20.90 25.54 28.68
CA ASP A 310 20.90 24.99 27.32
C ASP A 310 22.35 24.78 26.83
N ASP A 311 22.77 23.51 26.73
CA ASP A 311 23.99 23.14 26.02
C ASP A 311 23.73 23.23 24.50
N PRO A 312 24.43 24.12 23.77
CA PRO A 312 24.19 24.32 22.34
C PRO A 312 24.86 23.20 21.53
N ALA A 313 24.11 22.67 20.55
CA ALA A 313 24.56 21.82 19.45
C ALA A 313 24.90 20.33 19.76
N GLY A 314 23.92 19.45 19.50
CA GLY A 314 24.03 18.37 18.49
C GLY A 314 25.11 17.29 18.60
N ARG A 315 25.83 17.12 19.73
CA ARG A 315 26.83 16.05 19.85
C ARG A 315 26.20 14.70 20.23
N PRO A 316 26.59 13.58 19.57
CA PRO A 316 26.12 12.25 19.95
C PRO A 316 26.56 11.90 21.37
N ALA A 317 25.66 11.29 22.16
CA ALA A 317 25.91 11.01 23.58
C ALA A 317 26.86 9.84 23.82
N HIS A 318 26.96 8.92 22.85
CA HIS A 318 27.78 7.71 22.94
C HIS A 318 28.48 7.43 21.60
N ALA A 319 29.63 6.74 21.67
CA ALA A 319 30.30 6.24 20.47
C ALA A 319 29.48 5.13 19.81
N PRO A 320 29.48 5.00 18.47
CA PRO A 320 28.84 3.89 17.79
C PRO A 320 29.48 2.56 18.23
N PRO A 321 28.68 1.47 18.35
CA PRO A 321 29.21 0.16 18.69
C PRO A 321 30.15 -0.35 17.60
N ALA A 322 31.10 -1.22 17.98
CA ALA A 322 32.09 -1.78 17.05
C ALA A 322 31.46 -2.64 15.93
N SER A 323 30.24 -3.13 16.13
CA SER A 323 29.49 -3.90 15.13
C SER A 323 28.00 -3.58 15.23
N LEU A 324 27.35 -3.46 14.06
CA LEU A 324 25.90 -3.33 13.90
C LEU A 324 25.22 -4.64 13.51
N ARG A 325 25.96 -5.74 13.56
CA ARG A 325 25.46 -7.07 13.25
C ARG A 325 24.28 -7.43 14.14
N ASP A 326 23.30 -8.11 13.54
CA ASP A 326 22.09 -8.59 14.19
C ASP A 326 21.17 -7.50 14.79
N ALA A 327 21.45 -6.22 14.51
CA ALA A 327 20.61 -5.12 14.94
C ALA A 327 19.22 -5.13 14.26
N VAL A 328 18.26 -4.45 14.89
CA VAL A 328 16.96 -4.14 14.26
C VAL A 328 17.07 -2.80 13.54
N TRP A 329 16.84 -2.81 12.24
CA TRP A 329 16.90 -1.62 11.40
C TRP A 329 15.50 -1.11 11.06
N VAL A 330 15.32 0.21 11.13
CA VAL A 330 14.15 0.93 10.63
C VAL A 330 14.61 1.93 9.58
N VAL A 331 14.09 1.83 8.36
CA VAL A 331 14.36 2.83 7.31
C VAL A 331 13.53 4.06 7.58
N ALA A 332 14.21 5.19 7.80
CA ALA A 332 13.59 6.47 8.08
C ALA A 332 13.22 7.19 6.79
N GLU A 333 11.92 7.48 6.63
CA GLU A 333 11.43 8.41 5.61
C GLU A 333 11.31 9.81 6.21
N CYS A 334 11.75 10.82 5.45
CA CYS A 334 11.70 12.21 5.87
C CYS A 334 10.96 13.07 4.83
N ALA A 335 10.16 14.00 5.31
CA ALA A 335 9.50 15.04 4.52
C ALA A 335 9.90 16.40 5.09
N GLN A 336 10.39 17.31 4.23
CA GLN A 336 10.83 18.65 4.64
C GLN A 336 11.82 18.65 5.82
N GLY A 337 12.77 17.70 5.83
CA GLY A 337 13.79 17.58 6.88
C GLY A 337 13.30 16.96 8.19
N ARG A 338 12.04 16.52 8.28
CA ARG A 338 11.46 15.88 9.48
C ARG A 338 11.05 14.44 9.20
N SER A 339 11.21 13.58 10.20
CA SER A 339 10.75 12.19 10.12
C SER A 339 9.23 12.13 9.95
N THR A 340 8.76 11.29 9.03
CA THR A 340 7.32 11.07 8.81
C THR A 340 6.69 10.35 9.99
N MET A 341 5.38 10.50 10.19
CA MET A 341 4.65 9.76 11.24
C MET A 341 4.80 8.24 11.10
N ALA A 342 4.82 7.72 9.87
CA ALA A 342 5.04 6.30 9.61
C ALA A 342 6.42 5.82 10.12
N THR A 343 7.45 6.67 10.03
CA THR A 343 8.77 6.38 10.61
C THR A 343 8.73 6.32 12.13
N LEU A 344 8.03 7.26 12.78
CA LEU A 344 7.92 7.28 14.25
C LEU A 344 7.16 6.07 14.80
N GLU A 345 6.11 5.65 14.09
CA GLU A 345 5.36 4.43 14.38
C GLU A 345 6.22 3.17 14.26
N LEU A 346 7.03 3.11 13.19
CA LEU A 346 8.00 2.04 12.98
C LEU A 346 9.06 1.98 14.05
N LEU A 347 9.59 3.11 14.51
CA LEU A 347 10.53 3.15 15.63
C LEU A 347 9.90 2.57 16.90
N GLY A 348 8.64 2.89 17.18
CA GLY A 348 7.92 2.31 18.31
C GLY A 348 7.77 0.79 18.21
N ALA A 349 7.50 0.26 17.01
CA ALA A 349 7.49 -1.18 16.78
C ALA A 349 8.89 -1.80 16.86
N GLY A 350 9.87 -1.17 16.22
CA GLY A 350 11.27 -1.59 16.20
C GLY A 350 11.88 -1.66 17.60
N ARG A 351 11.57 -0.71 18.48
CA ARG A 351 12.04 -0.69 19.88
C ARG A 351 11.58 -1.94 20.63
N ARG A 352 10.30 -2.31 20.51
CA ARG A 352 9.76 -3.52 21.15
C ARG A 352 10.47 -4.80 20.66
N LEU A 353 10.78 -4.86 19.37
CA LEU A 353 11.50 -6.01 18.79
C LEU A 353 12.97 -6.03 19.23
N ALA A 354 13.62 -4.87 19.24
CA ALA A 354 15.00 -4.70 19.68
C ALA A 354 15.18 -5.05 21.16
N ASP A 355 14.23 -4.65 22.02
CA ASP A 355 14.19 -5.04 23.44
C ASP A 355 14.00 -6.55 23.61
N ALA A 356 13.08 -7.15 22.86
CA ALA A 356 12.83 -8.59 22.91
C ALA A 356 14.05 -9.43 22.48
N LEU A 357 14.86 -8.91 21.55
CA LEU A 357 16.10 -9.55 21.08
C LEU A 357 17.34 -9.11 21.87
N SER A 358 17.23 -8.12 22.76
CA SER A 358 18.37 -7.49 23.45
C SER A 358 19.46 -6.97 22.49
N VAL A 359 19.05 -6.34 21.39
CA VAL A 359 19.93 -5.75 20.36
C VAL A 359 19.64 -4.26 20.18
N PRO A 360 20.56 -3.47 19.59
CA PRO A 360 20.29 -2.05 19.33
C PRO A 360 19.23 -1.84 18.25
N LEU A 361 18.43 -0.79 18.42
CA LEU A 361 17.56 -0.23 17.38
C LEU A 361 18.32 0.84 16.59
N VAL A 362 18.48 0.60 15.29
CA VAL A 362 19.18 1.52 14.38
C VAL A 362 18.18 2.11 13.39
N ALA A 363 18.10 3.44 13.34
CA ALA A 363 17.40 4.12 12.27
C ALA A 363 18.36 4.38 11.10
N VAL A 364 17.96 4.01 9.88
CA VAL A 364 18.76 4.21 8.67
C VAL A 364 18.16 5.36 7.87
N LEU A 365 18.93 6.42 7.67
CA LEU A 365 18.53 7.62 6.94
C LEU A 365 19.40 7.78 5.69
N LEU A 366 18.77 7.75 4.52
CA LEU A 366 19.41 8.04 3.23
C LEU A 366 19.04 9.47 2.81
N THR A 367 20.00 10.35 2.64
CA THR A 367 19.71 11.78 2.39
C THR A 367 20.87 12.51 1.72
N ALA A 368 20.57 13.54 0.92
CA ALA A 368 21.56 14.50 0.42
C ALA A 368 21.71 15.73 1.35
N GLY A 369 20.71 15.98 2.20
CA GLY A 369 20.58 17.24 2.95
C GLY A 369 21.09 17.20 4.39
N ASP A 370 20.86 18.31 5.10
CA ASP A 370 21.10 18.39 6.53
C ASP A 370 20.21 17.41 7.30
N THR A 371 20.76 16.88 8.39
CA THR A 371 20.25 15.76 9.16
C THR A 371 19.93 16.09 10.60
N GLY A 372 20.27 17.29 11.09
CA GLY A 372 20.16 17.66 12.51
C GLY A 372 18.79 17.34 13.12
N ASP A 373 17.73 17.97 12.60
CA ASP A 373 16.36 17.81 13.10
C ASP A 373 15.84 16.38 12.97
N ALA A 374 16.12 15.73 11.84
CA ALA A 374 15.70 14.36 11.58
C ALA A 374 16.36 13.38 12.55
N VAL A 375 17.68 13.45 12.71
CA VAL A 375 18.46 12.58 13.62
C VAL A 375 17.99 12.77 15.05
N GLU A 376 17.80 14.01 15.50
CA GLU A 376 17.32 14.28 16.85
C GLU A 376 15.91 13.72 17.06
N SER A 377 15.01 13.88 16.08
CA SER A 377 13.68 13.29 16.13
C SER A 377 13.73 11.76 16.27
N LEU A 378 14.60 11.09 15.52
CA LEU A 378 14.74 9.63 15.56
C LEU A 378 15.23 9.13 16.93
N TRP A 379 16.20 9.82 17.55
CA TRP A 379 16.65 9.48 18.91
C TRP A 379 15.55 9.66 19.95
N ARG A 380 14.82 10.79 19.89
CA ARG A 380 13.74 11.10 20.83
C ARG A 380 12.61 10.07 20.77
N HIS A 381 12.43 9.40 19.63
CA HIS A 381 11.40 8.38 19.43
C HIS A 381 11.90 6.93 19.56
N GLY A 382 13.10 6.72 20.11
CA GLY A 382 13.52 5.42 20.63
C GLY A 382 14.70 4.75 19.92
N ALA A 383 15.26 5.35 18.86
CA ALA A 383 16.47 4.84 18.22
C ALA A 383 17.68 4.94 19.15
N ASP A 384 18.46 3.86 19.28
CA ASP A 384 19.72 3.87 20.04
C ASP A 384 20.85 4.47 19.19
N GLY A 385 20.75 4.31 17.87
CA GLY A 385 21.66 4.90 16.91
C GLY A 385 21.00 5.28 15.60
N VAL A 386 21.61 6.21 14.90
CA VAL A 386 21.22 6.59 13.55
C VAL A 386 22.40 6.35 12.61
N LEU A 387 22.17 5.54 11.58
CA LEU A 387 23.08 5.38 10.44
C LEU A 387 22.61 6.34 9.35
N VAL A 388 23.42 7.35 9.06
CA VAL A 388 23.16 8.31 7.98
C VAL A 388 24.07 7.98 6.80
N ALA A 389 23.48 7.62 5.68
CA ALA A 389 24.20 7.50 4.42
C ALA A 389 23.95 8.76 3.57
N GLN A 390 25.03 9.48 3.25
CA GLN A 390 24.93 10.75 2.51
C GLN A 390 25.41 10.58 1.07
N ALA A 391 24.58 11.05 0.13
CA ALA A 391 24.89 11.15 -1.30
C ALA A 391 23.93 12.13 -1.98
N GLU A 392 24.42 12.93 -2.93
CA GLU A 392 23.56 13.81 -3.74
C GLU A 392 22.47 13.04 -4.49
N ALA A 393 22.77 11.81 -4.90
CA ALA A 393 21.85 10.92 -5.61
C ALA A 393 20.58 10.53 -4.82
N PHE A 394 20.52 10.83 -3.52
CA PHE A 394 19.32 10.59 -2.71
C PHE A 394 18.26 11.69 -2.81
N THR A 395 18.55 12.81 -3.49
CA THR A 395 17.57 13.89 -3.68
C THR A 395 17.50 14.31 -5.16
N PRO A 396 16.32 14.20 -5.81
CA PRO A 396 15.05 13.71 -5.28
C PRO A 396 15.06 12.19 -5.01
N VAL A 397 14.07 11.69 -4.25
CA VAL A 397 13.96 10.27 -3.95
C VAL A 397 13.84 9.45 -5.24
N GLN A 398 14.71 8.46 -5.38
CA GLN A 398 14.70 7.45 -6.43
C GLN A 398 14.78 6.06 -5.81
N GLU A 399 13.72 5.27 -5.93
CA GLU A 399 13.54 4.03 -5.17
C GLU A 399 14.62 2.99 -5.49
N THR A 400 15.07 2.90 -6.74
CA THR A 400 16.13 1.99 -7.15
C THR A 400 17.50 2.38 -6.60
N VAL A 401 17.83 3.69 -6.56
CA VAL A 401 19.07 4.21 -5.96
C VAL A 401 19.08 3.90 -4.45
N HIS A 402 17.96 4.19 -3.78
CA HIS A 402 17.82 3.96 -2.34
C HIS A 402 17.84 2.47 -1.99
N ALA A 403 17.19 1.62 -2.80
CA ALA A 403 17.22 0.18 -2.61
C ALA A 403 18.63 -0.40 -2.76
N GLN A 404 19.44 0.11 -3.68
CA GLN A 404 20.84 -0.30 -3.82
C GLN A 404 21.65 0.11 -2.59
N ALA A 405 21.62 1.39 -2.22
CA ALA A 405 22.38 1.88 -1.06
C ALA A 405 22.00 1.14 0.23
N LEU A 406 20.70 0.87 0.44
CA LEU A 406 20.23 0.12 1.60
C LEU A 406 20.67 -1.34 1.58
N ALA A 407 20.67 -1.99 0.41
CA ALA A 407 21.19 -3.35 0.27
C ALA A 407 22.70 -3.39 0.56
N ASP A 408 23.48 -2.48 -0.02
CA ASP A 408 24.93 -2.41 0.20
C ASP A 408 25.26 -2.18 1.69
N LEU A 409 24.48 -1.34 2.38
CA LEU A 409 24.59 -1.13 3.83
C LEU A 409 24.24 -2.38 4.62
N ALA A 410 23.17 -3.07 4.25
CA ALA A 410 22.74 -4.30 4.92
C ALA A 410 23.73 -5.45 4.70
N GLU A 411 24.40 -5.53 3.54
CA GLU A 411 25.47 -6.50 3.30
C GLU A 411 26.70 -6.23 4.18
N ARG A 412 27.07 -4.96 4.36
CA ARG A 412 28.21 -4.58 5.22
C ARG A 412 27.95 -4.81 6.71
N HIS A 413 26.76 -4.43 7.17
CA HIS A 413 26.44 -4.41 8.60
C HIS A 413 25.65 -5.62 9.09
N ALA A 414 25.12 -6.44 8.18
CA ALA A 414 24.39 -7.68 8.47
C ALA A 414 23.31 -7.56 9.58
N PRO A 415 22.29 -6.70 9.40
CA PRO A 415 21.20 -6.58 10.37
C PRO A 415 20.35 -7.87 10.45
N ALA A 416 19.76 -8.14 11.62
CA ALA A 416 18.86 -9.29 11.77
C ALA A 416 17.49 -9.03 11.18
N ILE A 417 16.99 -7.81 11.36
CA ILE A 417 15.64 -7.36 10.95
C ILE A 417 15.78 -6.03 10.23
N LEU A 418 15.02 -5.86 9.14
CA LEU A 418 14.92 -4.58 8.43
C LEU A 418 13.44 -4.25 8.23
N LEU A 419 13.01 -3.11 8.74
CA LEU A 419 11.63 -2.63 8.66
C LEU A 419 11.55 -1.40 7.75
N VAL A 420 10.55 -1.40 6.87
CA VAL A 420 10.26 -0.29 5.96
C VAL A 420 8.78 0.07 6.08
N ALA A 421 8.42 1.34 5.93
CA ALA A 421 7.01 1.72 5.94
C ALA A 421 6.36 1.26 4.63
N ALA A 422 5.12 0.77 4.67
CA ALA A 422 4.39 0.35 3.47
C ALA A 422 3.77 1.56 2.73
N THR A 423 4.53 2.64 2.58
CA THR A 423 4.19 3.84 1.79
C THR A 423 4.35 3.59 0.29
N ALA A 424 4.02 4.57 -0.55
CA ALA A 424 4.26 4.48 -2.00
C ALA A 424 5.74 4.17 -2.29
N ILE A 425 6.67 4.80 -1.57
CA ILE A 425 8.11 4.59 -1.72
C ILE A 425 8.51 3.22 -1.17
N GLY A 426 8.17 2.93 0.09
CA GLY A 426 8.62 1.71 0.75
C GLY A 426 8.09 0.41 0.13
N ARG A 427 6.88 0.43 -0.45
CA ARG A 427 6.32 -0.71 -1.22
C ARG A 427 7.10 -1.03 -2.50
N VAL A 428 7.84 -0.07 -3.04
CA VAL A 428 8.67 -0.22 -4.25
C VAL A 428 10.13 -0.49 -3.89
N LEU A 429 10.63 0.15 -2.84
CA LEU A 429 11.99 0.01 -2.35
C LEU A 429 12.25 -1.37 -1.73
N ALA A 430 11.38 -1.85 -0.84
CA ALA A 430 11.63 -3.08 -0.08
C ALA A 430 11.75 -4.35 -0.95
N PRO A 431 10.93 -4.59 -1.99
CA PRO A 431 11.09 -5.77 -2.85
C PRO A 431 12.42 -5.74 -3.62
N GLN A 432 12.87 -4.55 -4.03
CA GLN A 432 14.15 -4.38 -4.72
C GLN A 432 15.35 -4.70 -3.81
N VAL A 433 15.24 -4.38 -2.51
CA VAL A 433 16.22 -4.77 -1.47
C VAL A 433 16.18 -6.27 -1.24
N ALA A 434 14.99 -6.86 -1.12
CA ALA A 434 14.80 -8.29 -0.92
C ALA A 434 15.48 -9.14 -2.01
N VAL A 435 15.33 -8.72 -3.28
CA VAL A 435 15.97 -9.38 -4.43
C VAL A 435 17.49 -9.31 -4.34
N ARG A 436 18.05 -8.14 -4.04
CA ARG A 436 19.51 -7.94 -3.94
C ARG A 436 20.12 -8.78 -2.82
N LEU A 437 19.50 -8.74 -1.64
CA LEU A 437 19.94 -9.49 -0.46
C LEU A 437 19.54 -10.98 -0.48
N ARG A 438 18.80 -11.43 -1.50
CA ARG A 438 18.25 -12.79 -1.61
C ARG A 438 17.51 -13.23 -0.34
N THR A 439 16.67 -12.35 0.19
CA THR A 439 15.90 -12.59 1.42
C THR A 439 14.41 -12.45 1.21
N GLY A 440 13.64 -12.88 2.21
CA GLY A 440 12.19 -12.86 2.21
C GLY A 440 11.61 -11.54 2.65
N LEU A 441 10.50 -11.15 2.03
CA LEU A 441 9.78 -9.91 2.34
C LEU A 441 8.31 -10.16 2.65
N THR A 442 7.87 -9.83 3.87
CA THR A 442 6.43 -9.80 4.18
C THR A 442 5.87 -8.41 3.97
N ALA A 443 4.86 -8.28 3.10
CA ALA A 443 4.22 -6.98 2.84
C ALA A 443 3.20 -6.61 3.91
N ASP A 444 3.05 -5.32 4.13
CA ASP A 444 1.88 -4.68 4.74
C ASP A 444 1.47 -5.31 6.08
N CYS A 445 2.47 -5.54 6.92
CA CYS A 445 2.30 -6.13 8.24
C CYS A 445 1.51 -5.20 9.16
N THR A 446 0.61 -5.79 9.93
CA THR A 446 -0.22 -5.11 10.93
C THR A 446 0.17 -5.47 12.36
N ALA A 447 0.92 -6.55 12.56
CA ALA A 447 1.53 -6.87 13.85
C ALA A 447 2.90 -7.54 13.65
N LEU A 448 3.83 -7.26 14.55
CA LEU A 448 5.17 -7.82 14.58
C LEU A 448 5.47 -8.31 15.99
N ALA A 449 6.05 -9.49 16.10
CA ALA A 449 6.52 -10.06 17.36
C ALA A 449 7.77 -10.91 17.12
N ILE A 450 8.50 -11.25 18.18
CA ILE A 450 9.62 -12.18 18.12
C ILE A 450 9.15 -13.52 18.68
N ASP A 451 9.45 -14.60 17.97
CA ASP A 451 9.31 -15.94 18.51
C ASP A 451 10.43 -16.18 19.55
N PRO A 452 10.11 -16.36 20.84
CA PRO A 452 11.12 -16.55 21.87
C PRO A 452 11.92 -17.85 21.70
N ALA A 453 11.38 -18.86 21.01
CA ALA A 453 12.06 -20.14 20.82
C ALA A 453 13.08 -20.08 19.67
N THR A 454 12.76 -19.38 18.59
CA THR A 454 13.58 -19.36 17.37
C THR A 454 14.28 -18.04 17.08
N GLY A 455 13.90 -16.95 17.76
CA GLY A 455 14.37 -15.59 17.47
C GLY A 455 13.86 -15.05 16.13
N ASN A 456 12.95 -15.75 15.44
CA ASN A 456 12.41 -15.30 14.17
C ASN A 456 11.35 -14.21 14.37
N LEU A 457 11.27 -13.32 13.39
CA LEU A 457 10.26 -12.27 13.32
C LEU A 457 8.93 -12.88 12.84
N LEU A 458 7.94 -12.85 13.72
CA LEU A 458 6.56 -13.20 13.44
C LEU A 458 5.87 -12.01 12.76
N GLN A 459 5.72 -12.10 11.45
CA GLN A 459 5.21 -11.03 10.59
C GLN A 459 3.74 -11.28 10.30
N THR A 460 2.84 -10.63 11.05
CA THR A 460 1.40 -10.84 10.89
C THR A 460 0.82 -9.80 9.95
N ARG A 461 0.15 -10.27 8.90
CA ARG A 461 -0.48 -9.43 7.88
C ARG A 461 -1.88 -9.92 7.48
N PRO A 462 -2.77 -9.03 7.02
CA PRO A 462 -4.05 -9.43 6.45
C PRO A 462 -3.85 -10.17 5.12
N ALA A 463 -4.68 -11.18 4.87
CA ALA A 463 -4.72 -11.96 3.65
C ALA A 463 -6.18 -12.20 3.22
N PHE A 464 -6.37 -12.56 1.95
CA PHE A 464 -7.66 -12.77 1.30
C PHE A 464 -8.64 -11.61 1.50
N GLY A 465 -8.18 -10.39 1.18
CA GLY A 465 -8.98 -9.16 1.34
C GLY A 465 -9.19 -8.73 2.80
N GLY A 466 -8.48 -9.34 3.77
CA GLY A 466 -8.57 -9.02 5.19
C GLY A 466 -9.36 -10.02 6.04
N ASN A 467 -9.88 -11.09 5.42
CA ASN A 467 -10.67 -12.11 6.10
C ASN A 467 -9.85 -13.06 6.97
N LEU A 468 -8.58 -13.19 6.66
CA LEU A 468 -7.65 -14.01 7.42
C LEU A 468 -6.42 -13.16 7.76
N LEU A 469 -5.81 -13.46 8.88
CA LEU A 469 -4.48 -13.02 9.22
C LEU A 469 -3.52 -14.19 8.97
N ALA A 470 -2.41 -13.88 8.33
CA ALA A 470 -1.31 -14.79 8.13
C ALA A 470 -0.12 -14.31 8.94
N THR A 471 0.44 -15.17 9.77
CA THR A 471 1.77 -14.95 10.34
C THR A 471 2.78 -15.64 9.43
N ILE A 472 3.76 -14.88 8.98
CA ILE A 472 4.80 -15.30 8.05
C ILE A 472 6.15 -15.15 8.74
N ILE A 473 7.06 -16.07 8.45
CA ILE A 473 8.42 -16.12 8.99
C ILE A 473 9.44 -16.23 7.86
N THR A 474 10.66 -15.75 8.12
CA THR A 474 11.82 -15.87 7.23
C THR A 474 12.90 -16.70 7.94
N PRO A 475 12.79 -18.04 7.93
CA PRO A 475 13.54 -18.89 8.86
C PRO A 475 15.03 -19.03 8.51
N ARG A 476 15.39 -18.94 7.21
CA ARG A 476 16.75 -19.27 6.72
C ARG A 476 17.54 -18.10 6.16
N HIS A 477 16.90 -16.94 5.96
CA HIS A 477 17.51 -15.80 5.30
C HIS A 477 17.56 -14.58 6.21
N ARG A 478 18.56 -13.74 6.03
CA ARG A 478 18.75 -12.48 6.76
C ARG A 478 19.12 -11.36 5.77
N PRO A 479 18.70 -10.12 6.03
CA PRO A 479 17.81 -9.69 7.11
C PRO A 479 16.37 -10.21 6.92
N GLN A 480 15.64 -10.35 8.02
CA GLN A 480 14.19 -10.59 7.96
C GLN A 480 13.52 -9.25 7.61
N LEU A 481 12.99 -9.15 6.38
CA LEU A 481 12.49 -7.90 5.83
C LEU A 481 10.96 -7.84 5.89
N ALA A 482 10.42 -6.73 6.39
CA ALA A 482 8.98 -6.49 6.40
C ALA A 482 8.64 -5.06 6.01
N THR A 483 7.60 -4.88 5.19
CA THR A 483 6.91 -3.58 5.13
C THR A 483 5.78 -3.54 6.13
N VAL A 484 5.63 -2.43 6.86
CA VAL A 484 4.63 -2.28 7.92
C VAL A 484 3.61 -1.24 7.50
N ARG A 485 2.32 -1.56 7.66
CA ARG A 485 1.23 -0.68 7.30
C ARG A 485 1.29 0.61 8.15
N PRO A 486 1.36 1.80 7.53
CA PRO A 486 1.25 3.06 8.25
C PRO A 486 -0.06 3.12 9.04
N GLN A 487 -0.05 3.88 10.14
CA GLN A 487 -1.17 4.08 11.06
C GLN A 487 -1.56 2.84 11.86
N VAL A 488 -0.85 1.72 11.77
CA VAL A 488 -1.17 0.53 12.58
C VAL A 488 -0.35 0.46 13.86
N MET A 489 0.93 0.80 13.78
CA MET A 489 1.79 0.81 14.97
C MET A 489 1.54 2.09 15.78
N THR A 490 2.06 2.13 17.00
CA THR A 490 1.95 3.30 17.88
C THR A 490 3.36 3.86 18.09
N PRO A 491 3.61 5.16 17.82
CA PRO A 491 4.90 5.77 18.06
C PRO A 491 5.17 5.85 19.57
N LEU A 492 6.44 5.83 19.95
CA LEU A 492 6.82 6.12 21.33
C LEU A 492 6.66 7.62 21.60
N PRO A 493 6.26 8.02 22.82
CA PRO A 493 6.30 9.44 23.20
C PRO A 493 7.72 9.98 23.06
N ALA A 494 7.84 11.20 22.53
CA ALA A 494 9.14 11.84 22.37
C ALA A 494 9.79 12.10 23.73
N ASP A 495 10.96 11.50 23.96
CA ASP A 495 11.77 11.76 25.15
C ASP A 495 12.91 12.72 24.80
N ARG A 496 12.82 13.96 25.30
CA ARG A 496 13.81 15.02 25.04
C ARG A 496 15.19 14.70 25.64
N ARG A 497 15.27 13.80 26.62
CA ARG A 497 16.52 13.37 27.27
C ARG A 497 17.24 12.30 26.49
N ARG A 498 16.55 11.57 25.61
CA ARG A 498 17.15 10.48 24.84
C ARG A 498 18.10 11.05 23.78
N ARG A 499 19.30 10.48 23.75
CA ARG A 499 20.35 10.74 22.76
C ARG A 499 20.98 9.40 22.41
N GLY A 500 21.30 9.21 21.14
CA GLY A 500 21.94 8.00 20.64
C GLY A 500 23.30 8.29 20.01
N TRP A 501 23.89 7.25 19.43
CA TRP A 501 25.09 7.39 18.61
C TRP A 501 24.72 7.73 17.17
N LEU A 502 25.68 8.30 16.43
CA LEU A 502 25.53 8.68 15.03
C LEU A 502 26.66 8.05 14.23
N LEU A 503 26.32 7.28 13.20
CA LEU A 503 27.26 6.74 12.23
C LEU A 503 27.00 7.42 10.89
N ARG A 504 27.99 8.15 10.36
CA ARG A 504 27.92 8.76 9.02
C ARG A 504 28.74 7.93 8.04
N GLU A 505 28.12 7.56 6.94
CA GLU A 505 28.78 6.90 5.82
C GLU A 505 28.54 7.68 4.53
N THR A 506 29.56 7.75 3.69
CA THR A 506 29.40 8.21 2.31
C THR A 506 28.90 7.04 1.48
N ALA A 507 27.74 7.19 0.85
CA ALA A 507 27.24 6.19 -0.09
C ALA A 507 27.57 6.61 -1.52
N ALA A 508 28.01 5.66 -2.33
CA ALA A 508 28.22 5.86 -3.76
C ALA A 508 27.38 4.86 -4.56
N PRO A 509 26.03 4.96 -4.52
CA PRO A 509 25.19 4.06 -5.28
C PRO A 509 25.41 4.30 -6.78
N THR A 510 25.75 3.25 -7.52
CA THR A 510 25.95 3.30 -8.98
C THR A 510 24.91 2.43 -9.69
N PRO A 511 23.62 2.80 -9.69
CA PRO A 511 22.62 2.03 -10.39
C PRO A 511 22.82 2.20 -11.90
N ALA A 512 22.91 1.06 -12.61
CA ALA A 512 23.22 1.06 -14.04
C ALA A 512 22.18 1.81 -14.89
N ARG A 513 20.90 1.81 -14.48
CA ARG A 513 19.78 2.42 -15.23
C ARG A 513 18.70 2.90 -14.25
N VAL A 514 18.44 4.21 -14.23
CA VAL A 514 17.39 4.84 -13.40
C VAL A 514 16.51 5.77 -14.23
N PRO A 515 15.23 5.93 -13.87
CA PRO A 515 14.38 6.94 -14.49
C PRO A 515 14.91 8.37 -14.29
N ARG A 516 14.83 9.19 -15.33
CA ARG A 516 15.05 10.64 -15.26
C ARG A 516 13.77 11.33 -14.80
N ARG A 517 13.86 12.18 -13.78
CA ARG A 517 12.74 13.06 -13.40
C ARG A 517 12.75 14.30 -14.29
N LEU A 518 11.68 14.53 -15.03
CA LEU A 518 11.52 15.67 -15.93
C LEU A 518 10.80 16.85 -15.26
N ALA A 519 9.79 16.56 -14.43
CA ALA A 519 9.03 17.58 -13.73
C ALA A 519 8.46 17.04 -12.41
N CYS A 520 8.17 17.94 -11.47
CA CYS A 520 7.49 17.64 -10.23
C CYS A 520 6.61 18.83 -9.84
N GLU A 521 5.32 18.57 -9.71
CA GLU A 521 4.32 19.52 -9.25
C GLU A 521 3.86 19.09 -7.86
N HIS A 522 4.28 19.84 -6.84
CA HIS A 522 3.80 19.59 -5.49
C HIS A 522 2.34 20.05 -5.38
N GLY A 523 1.49 19.19 -4.81
CA GLY A 523 0.13 19.59 -4.49
C GLY A 523 0.16 20.71 -3.45
N SER A 524 -0.50 21.84 -3.71
CA SER A 524 -0.70 22.83 -2.65
C SER A 524 -1.56 22.17 -1.57
N ALA A 525 -1.10 22.21 -0.31
CA ALA A 525 -1.87 21.73 0.83
C ALA A 525 -3.23 22.44 1.00
N ALA A 526 -3.50 23.49 0.21
CA ALA A 526 -4.69 24.33 0.30
C ALA A 526 -5.85 23.89 -0.60
N ALA A 527 -5.67 22.95 -1.55
CA ALA A 527 -6.74 22.55 -2.48
C ALA A 527 -7.48 21.26 -2.10
N ALA A 528 -7.07 20.55 -1.04
CA ALA A 528 -7.76 19.36 -0.57
C ALA A 528 -8.57 19.70 0.69
N GLY A 529 -9.89 19.52 0.64
CA GLY A 529 -10.68 19.37 1.86
C GLY A 529 -9.99 18.37 2.82
N ALA A 530 -10.07 18.65 4.12
CA ALA A 530 -9.28 18.00 5.17
C ALA A 530 -8.97 16.50 4.91
N SER A 531 -7.68 16.16 4.95
CA SER A 531 -7.16 14.83 4.63
C SER A 531 -7.80 13.74 5.50
N LEU A 532 -8.40 12.73 4.85
CA LEU A 532 -8.97 11.56 5.52
C LEU A 532 -7.96 10.82 6.40
N ALA A 533 -6.69 10.78 5.99
CA ALA A 533 -5.66 9.98 6.64
C ALA A 533 -5.29 10.51 8.04
N GLY A 534 -5.44 11.81 8.30
CA GLY A 534 -5.08 12.44 9.58
C GLY A 534 -6.27 12.77 10.48
N ALA A 535 -7.49 12.45 10.07
CA ALA A 535 -8.68 12.91 10.78
C ALA A 535 -8.97 12.07 12.03
N ALA A 536 -9.14 12.75 13.18
CA ALA A 536 -9.49 12.11 14.44
C ALA A 536 -10.94 11.58 14.47
N LEU A 537 -11.84 12.20 13.70
CA LEU A 537 -13.23 11.78 13.52
C LEU A 537 -13.56 11.71 12.03
N ILE A 538 -14.14 10.60 11.59
CA ILE A 538 -14.61 10.42 10.21
C ILE A 538 -16.09 10.04 10.24
N VAL A 539 -16.91 10.80 9.51
CA VAL A 539 -18.31 10.47 9.23
C VAL A 539 -18.39 9.91 7.82
N ALA A 540 -18.63 8.62 7.68
CA ALA A 540 -18.59 7.94 6.40
C ALA A 540 -19.97 7.51 5.90
N GLY A 541 -20.27 7.83 4.65
CA GLY A 541 -21.51 7.46 3.97
C GLY A 541 -21.38 6.24 3.05
N GLY A 542 -22.39 5.37 3.07
CA GLY A 542 -22.52 4.23 2.16
C GLY A 542 -23.56 4.43 1.06
N ARG A 543 -23.88 3.34 0.35
CA ARG A 543 -24.99 3.31 -0.62
C ARG A 543 -26.33 3.69 0.04
N GLY A 544 -26.50 3.40 1.33
CA GLY A 544 -27.74 3.69 2.08
C GLY A 544 -28.06 5.18 2.26
N ILE A 545 -27.14 6.08 1.88
CA ILE A 545 -27.39 7.53 1.89
C ILE A 545 -28.34 7.93 0.74
N GLY A 546 -28.15 7.34 -0.44
CA GLY A 546 -29.06 7.43 -1.58
C GLY A 546 -28.87 8.62 -2.53
N SER A 547 -28.10 9.65 -2.18
CA SER A 547 -27.85 10.81 -3.05
C SER A 547 -26.64 11.65 -2.62
N ALA A 548 -26.13 12.49 -3.54
CA ALA A 548 -25.10 13.50 -3.24
C ALA A 548 -25.57 14.55 -2.22
N GLU A 549 -26.84 14.94 -2.24
CA GLU A 549 -27.43 15.83 -1.23
C GLU A 549 -27.39 15.21 0.19
N GLY A 550 -27.57 13.90 0.29
CA GLY A 550 -27.40 13.19 1.56
C GLY A 550 -25.97 13.30 2.10
N PHE A 551 -24.96 13.31 1.22
CA PHE A 551 -23.56 13.55 1.60
C PHE A 551 -23.29 14.99 2.03
N ALA A 552 -24.02 15.99 1.51
CA ALA A 552 -23.93 17.36 2.01
C ALA A 552 -24.36 17.44 3.49
N ARG A 553 -25.38 16.68 3.89
CA ARG A 553 -25.82 16.60 5.30
C ARG A 553 -24.79 15.93 6.20
N LEU A 554 -24.15 14.84 5.73
CA LEU A 554 -23.06 14.20 6.46
C LEU A 554 -21.84 15.11 6.58
N ARG A 555 -21.55 15.92 5.56
CA ARG A 555 -20.47 16.90 5.58
C ARG A 555 -20.71 17.96 6.65
N HIS A 556 -21.92 18.52 6.71
CA HIS A 556 -22.28 19.48 7.75
C HIS A 556 -22.13 18.89 9.15
N LEU A 557 -22.55 17.64 9.34
CA LEU A 557 -22.35 16.94 10.61
C LEU A 557 -20.87 16.77 10.96
N ALA A 558 -20.06 16.33 9.99
CA ALA A 558 -18.63 16.13 10.18
C ALA A 558 -17.95 17.44 10.62
N GLU A 559 -18.23 18.55 9.93
CA GLU A 559 -17.70 19.87 10.26
C GLU A 559 -18.04 20.29 11.69
N ARG A 560 -19.29 20.11 12.12
CA ARG A 560 -19.73 20.45 13.49
C ARG A 560 -19.07 19.60 14.58
N LEU A 561 -18.71 18.36 14.27
CA LEU A 561 -18.03 17.46 15.19
C LEU A 561 -16.50 17.56 15.11
N GLY A 562 -15.96 18.46 14.26
CA GLY A 562 -14.52 18.60 14.04
C GLY A 562 -13.90 17.42 13.30
N GLY A 563 -14.68 16.75 12.45
CA GLY A 563 -14.27 15.60 11.65
C GLY A 563 -14.38 15.85 10.14
N VAL A 564 -14.13 14.79 9.36
CA VAL A 564 -14.16 14.82 7.90
C VAL A 564 -15.16 13.81 7.34
N VAL A 565 -15.63 14.04 6.11
CA VAL A 565 -16.58 13.13 5.45
C VAL A 565 -15.84 12.11 4.58
N GLY A 566 -16.17 10.83 4.77
CA GLY A 566 -15.68 9.70 3.97
C GLY A 566 -16.80 9.02 3.18
N ALA A 567 -16.43 8.18 2.22
CA ALA A 567 -17.38 7.45 1.38
C ALA A 567 -16.95 5.99 1.15
N SER A 568 -17.92 5.09 1.08
CA SER A 568 -17.69 3.74 0.54
C SER A 568 -17.49 3.78 -0.98
N ARG A 569 -16.81 2.77 -1.54
CA ARG A 569 -16.69 2.62 -3.01
C ARG A 569 -18.04 2.69 -3.73
N ALA A 570 -19.09 2.10 -3.17
CA ALA A 570 -20.41 2.11 -3.78
C ALA A 570 -21.01 3.52 -3.95
N ALA A 571 -20.64 4.47 -3.09
CA ALA A 571 -21.07 5.87 -3.20
C ALA A 571 -20.23 6.65 -4.23
N VAL A 572 -18.94 6.31 -4.36
CA VAL A 572 -18.05 6.89 -5.39
C VAL A 572 -18.41 6.39 -6.78
N ASP A 573 -18.63 5.08 -6.93
CA ASP A 573 -19.05 4.47 -8.20
C ASP A 573 -20.42 5.02 -8.67
N ALA A 574 -21.26 5.51 -7.74
CA ALA A 574 -22.53 6.17 -8.04
C ALA A 574 -22.41 7.68 -8.34
N GLY A 575 -21.19 8.24 -8.31
CA GLY A 575 -20.92 9.65 -8.59
C GLY A 575 -21.29 10.62 -7.47
N TRP A 576 -21.58 10.15 -6.25
CA TRP A 576 -22.01 11.01 -5.15
C TRP A 576 -20.87 11.68 -4.40
N MET A 577 -19.66 11.10 -4.46
CA MET A 577 -18.45 11.60 -3.82
C MET A 577 -17.24 11.34 -4.71
N PRO A 578 -16.19 12.18 -4.62
CA PRO A 578 -14.96 11.97 -5.37
C PRO A 578 -14.16 10.76 -4.85
N ALA A 579 -13.31 10.20 -5.72
CA ALA A 579 -12.46 9.05 -5.38
C ALA A 579 -11.42 9.34 -4.28
N SER A 580 -11.13 10.60 -3.99
CA SER A 580 -10.30 11.02 -2.86
C SER A 580 -10.97 10.76 -1.51
N ALA A 581 -12.31 10.72 -1.46
CA ALA A 581 -13.08 10.43 -0.26
C ALA A 581 -13.30 8.93 -0.02
N GLN A 582 -12.85 8.07 -0.94
CA GLN A 582 -13.11 6.63 -0.85
C GLN A 582 -12.29 5.98 0.27
N ILE A 583 -12.97 5.26 1.17
CA ILE A 583 -12.35 4.47 2.24
C ILE A 583 -12.47 2.99 1.91
N GLY A 584 -11.40 2.23 2.16
CA GLY A 584 -11.36 0.78 1.95
C GLY A 584 -10.06 0.31 1.29
N GLN A 585 -10.00 -0.98 0.94
CA GLN A 585 -8.85 -1.66 0.36
C GLN A 585 -8.36 -0.99 -0.95
N THR A 586 -9.28 -0.49 -1.78
CA THR A 586 -8.96 0.26 -3.01
C THR A 586 -8.93 1.78 -2.79
N GLY A 587 -9.33 2.21 -1.59
CA GLY A 587 -9.46 3.58 -1.12
C GLY A 587 -8.26 4.01 -0.26
N THR A 588 -8.52 4.98 0.62
CA THR A 588 -7.65 5.42 1.70
C THR A 588 -7.89 4.53 2.92
N THR A 589 -6.80 4.11 3.57
CA THR A 589 -6.88 3.49 4.91
C THR A 589 -6.82 4.59 5.95
N VAL A 590 -7.68 4.52 6.97
CA VAL A 590 -7.86 5.55 7.98
C VAL A 590 -7.84 4.96 9.38
N ARG A 591 -7.30 5.72 10.34
CA ARG A 591 -7.34 5.43 11.78
C ARG A 591 -7.89 6.62 12.57
N PRO A 592 -9.19 6.91 12.48
CA PRO A 592 -9.78 7.87 13.37
C PRO A 592 -9.95 7.27 14.77
N ARG A 593 -10.01 8.14 15.76
CA ARG A 593 -10.45 7.78 17.12
C ARG A 593 -11.91 7.33 17.10
N VAL A 594 -12.72 7.99 16.27
CA VAL A 594 -14.13 7.66 16.07
C VAL A 594 -14.45 7.57 14.58
N TYR A 595 -14.99 6.43 14.16
CA TYR A 595 -15.51 6.23 12.82
C TYR A 595 -17.02 6.03 12.86
N LEU A 596 -17.78 6.98 12.31
CA LEU A 596 -19.23 6.90 12.22
C LEU A 596 -19.65 6.39 10.83
N ALA A 597 -20.02 5.11 10.76
CA ALA A 597 -20.48 4.44 9.55
C ALA A 597 -22.00 4.62 9.35
N VAL A 598 -22.41 5.41 8.36
CA VAL A 598 -23.81 5.72 8.09
C VAL A 598 -24.27 5.07 6.78
N GLY A 599 -25.20 4.11 6.88
CA GLY A 599 -25.74 3.41 5.71
C GLY A 599 -24.70 2.56 4.96
N ILE A 600 -23.68 2.07 5.67
CA ILE A 600 -22.62 1.20 5.16
C ILE A 600 -22.94 -0.23 5.60
N SER A 601 -22.95 -1.17 4.66
CA SER A 601 -23.23 -2.59 4.94
C SER A 601 -22.09 -3.28 5.70
N GLY A 602 -20.85 -2.79 5.59
CA GLY A 602 -19.68 -3.38 6.23
C GLY A 602 -19.04 -4.48 5.40
N GLN A 603 -19.07 -4.33 4.07
CA GLN A 603 -18.31 -5.22 3.18
C GLN A 603 -16.83 -5.20 3.54
N ILE A 604 -16.18 -6.36 3.42
CA ILE A 604 -14.80 -6.59 3.86
C ILE A 604 -13.83 -5.59 3.22
N GLN A 605 -14.03 -5.28 1.93
CA GLN A 605 -13.22 -4.31 1.20
C GLN A 605 -13.30 -2.92 1.83
N HIS A 606 -14.44 -2.55 2.42
CA HIS A 606 -14.58 -1.30 3.17
C HIS A 606 -13.89 -1.41 4.54
N LEU A 607 -14.15 -2.50 5.27
CA LEU A 607 -13.60 -2.74 6.61
C LEU A 607 -12.07 -2.79 6.63
N ALA A 608 -11.44 -3.30 5.58
CA ALA A 608 -9.99 -3.33 5.45
C ALA A 608 -9.34 -1.94 5.60
N GLY A 609 -10.03 -0.87 5.16
CA GLY A 609 -9.57 0.51 5.26
C GLY A 609 -9.91 1.22 6.57
N VAL A 610 -10.70 0.62 7.47
CA VAL A 610 -11.13 1.24 8.74
C VAL A 610 -10.83 0.38 9.97
N SER A 611 -10.29 -0.83 9.77
CA SER A 611 -9.93 -1.76 10.85
C SER A 611 -9.01 -1.19 11.94
N GLY A 612 -8.27 -0.11 11.64
CA GLY A 612 -7.42 0.58 12.61
C GLY A 612 -8.16 1.56 13.53
N ALA A 613 -9.43 1.87 13.29
CA ALA A 613 -10.18 2.85 14.08
C ALA A 613 -10.37 2.40 15.54
N ASP A 614 -10.17 3.32 16.49
CA ASP A 614 -10.27 2.98 17.93
C ASP A 614 -11.71 2.63 18.33
N CYS A 615 -12.70 3.29 17.70
CA CYS A 615 -14.11 3.04 17.92
C CYS A 615 -14.92 3.19 16.63
N ILE A 616 -15.57 2.11 16.20
CA ILE A 616 -16.52 2.11 15.08
C ILE A 616 -17.94 2.23 15.64
N ILE A 617 -18.69 3.20 15.14
CA ILE A 617 -20.11 3.40 15.43
C ILE A 617 -20.89 3.20 14.13
N ALA A 618 -21.92 2.36 14.12
CA ALA A 618 -22.68 2.04 12.92
C ALA A 618 -24.15 2.46 13.03
N VAL A 619 -24.66 3.12 11.99
CA VAL A 619 -26.08 3.46 11.81
C VAL A 619 -26.56 2.79 10.52
N ASN A 620 -27.44 1.81 10.63
CA ASN A 620 -27.97 1.08 9.47
C ASN A 620 -29.45 0.73 9.68
N LYS A 621 -30.23 0.68 8.58
CA LYS A 621 -31.63 0.25 8.63
C LYS A 621 -31.76 -1.27 8.84
N ASP A 622 -30.80 -2.02 8.31
CA ASP A 622 -30.78 -3.47 8.38
C ASP A 622 -30.04 -3.93 9.64
N ALA A 623 -30.75 -4.54 10.58
CA ALA A 623 -30.20 -5.09 11.82
C ALA A 623 -29.20 -6.24 11.58
N ALA A 624 -29.28 -6.93 10.44
CA ALA A 624 -28.39 -8.01 10.05
C ALA A 624 -27.14 -7.54 9.30
N ALA A 625 -26.93 -6.22 9.16
CA ALA A 625 -25.82 -5.68 8.41
C ALA A 625 -24.46 -6.12 9.01
N PRO A 626 -23.53 -6.66 8.20
CA PRO A 626 -22.20 -7.12 8.65
C PRO A 626 -21.40 -6.09 9.46
N ILE A 627 -21.61 -4.79 9.22
CA ILE A 627 -20.96 -3.70 9.95
C ILE A 627 -21.14 -3.80 11.47
N PHE A 628 -22.26 -4.34 11.96
CA PHE A 628 -22.51 -4.49 13.40
C PHE A 628 -21.62 -5.55 14.06
N SER A 629 -21.02 -6.46 13.29
CA SER A 629 -20.07 -7.44 13.85
C SER A 629 -18.74 -6.82 14.29
N VAL A 630 -18.41 -5.64 13.76
CA VAL A 630 -17.17 -4.90 14.07
C VAL A 630 -17.41 -3.57 14.78
N ALA A 631 -18.66 -3.09 14.80
CA ALA A 631 -19.03 -1.87 15.49
C ALA A 631 -19.02 -2.09 17.01
N ARG A 632 -18.51 -1.10 17.74
CA ARG A 632 -18.62 -1.06 19.20
C ARG A 632 -20.01 -0.57 19.63
N ILE A 633 -20.57 0.36 18.86
CA ILE A 633 -21.90 0.95 19.10
C ILE A 633 -22.73 0.79 17.82
N GLY A 634 -23.93 0.25 17.94
CA GLY A 634 -24.85 0.02 16.83
C GLY A 634 -26.16 0.77 17.02
N VAL A 635 -26.69 1.33 15.94
CA VAL A 635 -28.03 1.91 15.88
C VAL A 635 -28.77 1.35 14.67
N VAL A 636 -29.90 0.70 14.93
CA VAL A 636 -30.80 0.21 13.88
C VAL A 636 -31.89 1.25 13.62
N GLY A 637 -31.90 1.83 12.42
CA GLY A 637 -32.93 2.78 12.00
C GLY A 637 -32.55 3.66 10.82
N ASP A 638 -33.44 4.58 10.44
CA ASP A 638 -33.17 5.53 9.34
C ASP A 638 -32.16 6.59 9.78
N TRP A 639 -31.04 6.65 9.06
CA TRP A 639 -30.03 7.68 9.28
C TRP A 639 -30.61 9.09 9.20
N ARG A 640 -31.66 9.32 8.40
CA ARG A 640 -32.32 10.62 8.31
C ARG A 640 -32.88 11.05 9.66
N GLN A 641 -33.39 10.14 10.48
CA GLN A 641 -33.97 10.48 11.78
C GLN A 641 -32.92 10.49 12.91
N ILE A 642 -31.90 9.64 12.79
CA ILE A 642 -30.88 9.44 13.83
C ILE A 642 -29.78 10.49 13.74
N VAL A 643 -29.41 10.85 12.52
CA VAL A 643 -28.30 11.77 12.19
C VAL A 643 -28.86 13.17 11.85
N GLN A 644 -30.18 13.37 11.95
CA GLN A 644 -30.82 14.69 11.86
C GLN A 644 -30.46 15.54 13.07
N GLU A 645 -30.01 16.75 12.82
CA GLU A 645 -30.01 17.78 13.86
C GLU A 645 -31.44 18.34 14.04
N ASP A 646 -31.71 18.88 15.22
CA ASP A 646 -32.88 19.74 15.46
C ASP A 646 -32.61 21.13 14.88
#